data_AF-A0A5N6PKG3-F1
#
_entry.id   AF-A0A5N6PKG3-F1
#
_cell.length_a   1.000
_cell.length_b   1.000
_cell.length_c   1.000
_cell.angle_alpha   90.00
_cell.angle_beta   90.00
_cell.angle_gamma   90.00
#
_symmetry.space_group_name_H-M   'P 1'
#
loop_
_entity.id
_entity.type
_entity.pdbx_description
1 polymer ?
#
loop_
_entity_poly.entity_id
_entity_poly.type
_entity_poly.pdbx_seq_one_letter_code
_entity_poly.pdbx_strand_id
1 'polypeptide(L)'
;MFSMEKDMEYIVYALQRSHELIWPLNASLFLNFKELRILDLSFNYIGNTFVSSGLERLSELKKLKNLNLGYNFIETNIFPLLSELTSLKILNLTHVNGYNMKPTHDISEFRIPENLEVLDLAGNGYYGTLQMQGSPETYKLSRLKSLNLEYNYFNESLITTLATFTSLKTLYLQHNSLSRSFPSQEISELTNLEMLDLSYNSLNVTPSIQDCKSLMRLERLESVSLAVNNFNKSIISCLSFLPSLNILDLSDSYYLGSSLFPMQGMYYISLPNLPYLEVLILHDNNLNGTLPMEALAYFHHLKLLDLGFNNFVGSIPSTMKSLSSLQVVSFSHNALNGSLCNDGFCDLKNLQELDLSDNMLDGNLPQCFSGLSSLKFFDISSNQFTGLIPPSLIVNLTSLEYVDFNYNKFEGSFLFSLFSNHTKLQFFRLEGGSEKIEVETEEPIGWIPMFQLKFLVLSNCINKRPKGSVVPSFLLHQHNLRLLDLTNNFLEGQVPNWLLKNNKNLEVLKLKDNSFRGAIHMRYKSNIKWLDMSGNHITGNLSLGSLFTLKLDNNCFMGNIGINTSGTSMGLMVLDISENQFTGRIPSWMSNMSSNSDGCELVARNNRLDGPFPFGENSFEFLDISQNSFSGPIPSGINLKYTKHLHLGSNIFTGLVPDAFQNLTNVLTLDISQNYLSGRIPEFLGENRAQNGVRMLPESRNEDLVEKWTNYPRELRPVPHDDTGRCARRPRKYLESATDRAVRPRPSFGLGLCAWGQKIRKFG
;
A
#
# COMPACT_ATOMS: atom_id res chain seq x y z
N MET A 1 21.92 24.53 -9.42
CA MET A 1 20.92 25.59 -9.18
C MET A 1 19.59 25.04 -9.66
N PHE A 2 18.62 24.90 -8.75
CA PHE A 2 17.28 24.27 -8.87
C PHE A 2 17.23 22.76 -9.18
N SER A 3 16.29 21.96 -8.70
CA SER A 3 15.38 21.91 -7.54
C SER A 3 14.41 20.76 -7.85
N MET A 4 14.34 19.76 -6.96
CA MET A 4 13.23 18.84 -6.66
C MET A 4 12.40 18.19 -7.79
N GLU A 5 12.21 16.87 -7.71
CA GLU A 5 10.94 16.22 -7.30
C GLU A 5 11.17 14.71 -7.15
N LYS A 6 10.90 14.13 -5.97
CA LYS A 6 9.74 13.28 -5.66
C LYS A 6 9.57 12.11 -6.64
N ASP A 7 9.91 10.91 -6.15
CA ASP A 7 9.65 9.55 -6.65
C ASP A 7 10.95 8.72 -6.76
N MET A 8 11.57 8.42 -5.61
CA MET A 8 12.72 7.49 -5.51
C MET A 8 12.30 6.13 -4.92
N GLU A 9 11.35 5.46 -5.57
CA GLU A 9 11.12 4.02 -5.37
C GLU A 9 11.50 3.17 -6.60
N TYR A 10 11.82 3.80 -7.74
CA TYR A 10 12.03 3.08 -9.01
C TYR A 10 13.47 3.02 -9.54
N ILE A 11 14.48 3.52 -8.79
CA ILE A 11 15.90 3.45 -9.21
C ILE A 11 16.60 2.18 -8.66
N VAL A 12 15.91 1.32 -7.91
CA VAL A 12 16.54 0.10 -7.33
C VAL A 12 16.80 -0.99 -8.39
N TYR A 13 16.09 -1.00 -9.52
CA TYR A 13 16.26 -2.06 -10.53
C TYR A 13 17.26 -1.74 -11.68
N ALA A 14 17.82 -0.52 -11.73
CA ALA A 14 18.64 -0.10 -12.86
C ALA A 14 20.17 -0.30 -12.69
N LEU A 15 20.67 -0.74 -11.53
CA LEU A 15 22.11 -0.64 -11.22
C LEU A 15 22.80 -1.98 -10.91
N GLN A 16 22.46 -3.02 -11.67
CA GLN A 16 23.33 -4.21 -11.78
C GLN A 16 24.35 -4.09 -12.94
N ARG A 17 24.48 -2.90 -13.56
CA ARG A 17 25.35 -2.67 -14.73
C ARG A 17 26.14 -1.35 -14.75
N SER A 18 26.65 -0.86 -13.62
CA SER A 18 27.65 0.23 -13.70
C SER A 18 28.67 0.26 -12.56
N HIS A 19 29.54 -0.74 -12.50
CA HIS A 19 30.88 -0.53 -11.90
C HIS A 19 31.74 0.46 -12.75
N GLU A 20 31.26 0.89 -13.92
CA GLU A 20 31.98 1.74 -14.89
C GLU A 20 31.86 3.26 -14.66
N LEU A 21 31.13 3.74 -13.63
CA LEU A 21 30.86 5.17 -13.40
C LEU A 21 31.32 5.71 -12.02
N ILE A 22 32.26 5.03 -11.35
CA ILE A 22 32.81 5.52 -10.07
C ILE A 22 33.58 6.83 -10.32
N TRP A 23 33.17 7.92 -9.67
CA TRP A 23 33.77 9.24 -9.89
C TRP A 23 35.12 9.38 -9.14
N PRO A 24 36.27 9.56 -9.83
CA PRO A 24 37.54 9.84 -9.19
C PRO A 24 37.59 11.31 -8.72
N LEU A 25 36.99 11.58 -7.57
CA LEU A 25 37.08 12.89 -6.92
C LEU A 25 38.44 13.02 -6.19
N ASN A 26 39.01 14.22 -6.11
CA ASN A 26 40.22 14.51 -5.32
C ASN A 26 39.90 15.56 -4.26
N ALA A 27 40.06 15.20 -2.98
CA ALA A 27 39.76 16.10 -1.85
C ALA A 27 40.65 17.36 -1.79
N SER A 28 41.80 17.37 -2.48
CA SER A 28 42.68 18.54 -2.60
C SER A 28 41.99 19.75 -3.24
N LEU A 29 40.98 19.52 -4.07
CA LEU A 29 40.19 20.58 -4.69
C LEU A 29 39.52 21.48 -3.65
N PHE A 30 39.23 20.94 -2.46
CA PHE A 30 38.54 21.69 -1.42
C PHE A 30 39.47 22.56 -0.57
N LEU A 31 40.79 22.35 -0.62
CA LEU A 31 41.76 23.02 0.24
C LEU A 31 41.85 24.53 0.02
N ASN A 32 41.42 25.01 -1.14
CA ASN A 32 41.33 26.44 -1.44
C ASN A 32 40.18 27.13 -0.68
N PHE A 33 39.18 26.38 -0.20
CA PHE A 33 38.04 26.91 0.54
C PHE A 33 38.31 26.88 2.05
N LYS A 34 39.25 27.70 2.54
CA LYS A 34 39.63 27.73 3.97
C LYS A 34 38.48 28.09 4.92
N GLU A 35 37.42 28.72 4.41
CA GLU A 35 36.19 29.05 5.16
C GLU A 35 35.11 27.96 5.11
N LEU A 36 35.35 26.84 4.42
CA LEU A 36 34.35 25.77 4.22
C LEU A 36 33.91 25.19 5.58
N ARG A 37 32.59 25.14 5.80
CA ARG A 37 31.97 24.61 7.03
C ARG A 37 31.16 23.35 6.81
N ILE A 38 30.62 23.19 5.61
CA ILE A 38 29.75 22.08 5.22
C ILE A 38 30.27 21.57 3.89
N LEU A 39 30.49 20.26 3.80
CA LEU A 39 30.81 19.55 2.58
C LEU A 39 29.84 18.39 2.43
N ASP A 40 28.94 18.48 1.45
CA ASP A 40 28.01 17.40 1.12
C ASP A 40 28.40 16.80 -0.22
N LEU A 41 28.74 15.52 -0.20
CA LEU A 41 29.13 14.71 -1.35
C LEU A 41 28.23 13.47 -1.47
N SER A 42 27.05 13.46 -0.84
CA SER A 42 26.15 12.32 -0.89
C SER A 42 25.58 12.05 -2.29
N PHE A 43 25.24 10.79 -2.61
CA PHE A 43 24.68 10.38 -3.91
C PHE A 43 25.56 10.69 -5.13
N ASN A 44 26.89 10.65 -5.00
CA ASN A 44 27.81 11.01 -6.09
C ASN A 44 28.58 9.82 -6.67
N TYR A 45 28.21 8.59 -6.34
CA TYR A 45 28.89 7.36 -6.81
C TYR A 45 30.41 7.40 -6.55
N ILE A 46 30.82 8.03 -5.45
CA ILE A 46 32.22 8.17 -5.06
C ILE A 46 32.72 6.81 -4.55
N GLY A 47 33.86 6.36 -5.04
CA GLY A 47 34.49 5.11 -4.61
C GLY A 47 35.81 5.29 -3.89
N ASN A 48 36.48 4.19 -3.59
CA ASN A 48 37.73 4.14 -2.81
C ASN A 48 38.93 4.86 -3.45
N THR A 49 38.82 5.34 -4.68
CA THR A 49 39.83 6.20 -5.33
C THR A 49 39.86 7.61 -4.74
N PHE A 50 38.70 8.19 -4.38
CA PHE A 50 38.62 9.45 -3.63
C PHE A 50 39.24 9.30 -2.23
N VAL A 51 39.04 8.12 -1.64
CA VAL A 51 39.51 7.75 -0.31
C VAL A 51 41.02 7.60 -0.24
N SER A 52 41.59 6.83 -1.17
CA SER A 52 43.01 6.44 -1.10
C SER A 52 43.98 7.56 -1.52
N SER A 53 43.49 8.71 -1.98
CA SER A 53 44.33 9.77 -2.55
C SER A 53 44.11 11.19 -1.99
N GLY A 54 43.30 11.37 -0.94
CA GLY A 54 43.24 12.70 -0.31
C GLY A 54 42.22 12.98 0.79
N LEU A 55 41.41 12.02 1.26
CA LEU A 55 40.40 12.30 2.29
C LEU A 55 41.03 12.92 3.56
N GLU A 56 42.21 12.46 3.96
CA GLU A 56 42.97 12.99 5.10
C GLU A 56 43.34 14.46 4.94
N ARG A 57 43.46 14.97 3.70
CA ARG A 57 43.76 16.38 3.44
C ARG A 57 42.64 17.31 3.89
N LEU A 58 41.39 16.81 4.00
CA LEU A 58 40.29 17.59 4.57
C LEU A 58 40.56 18.03 6.02
N SER A 59 41.50 17.38 6.73
CA SER A 59 41.94 17.80 8.07
C SER A 59 42.57 19.20 8.09
N GLU A 60 43.04 19.71 6.94
CA GLU A 60 43.51 21.09 6.79
C GLU A 60 42.36 22.13 6.86
N LEU A 61 41.12 21.71 6.60
CA LEU A 61 39.94 22.57 6.64
C LEU A 61 39.44 22.74 8.08
N LYS A 62 40.16 23.54 8.88
CA LYS A 62 39.89 23.74 10.32
C LYS A 62 38.50 24.27 10.66
N LYS A 63 37.75 24.80 9.68
CA LYS A 63 36.38 25.30 9.84
C LYS A 63 35.31 24.29 9.41
N LEU A 64 35.68 23.15 8.83
CA LEU A 64 34.76 22.12 8.36
C LEU A 64 34.11 21.44 9.56
N LYS A 65 32.79 21.54 9.65
CA LYS A 65 31.98 21.03 10.76
C LYS A 65 31.01 19.93 10.33
N ASN A 66 30.55 19.93 9.08
CA ASN A 66 29.62 18.94 8.56
C ASN A 66 30.24 18.29 7.33
N LEU A 67 30.35 16.96 7.36
CA LEU A 67 30.76 16.14 6.24
C LEU A 67 29.68 15.07 5.99
N ASN A 68 29.08 15.11 4.80
CA ASN A 68 28.13 14.10 4.35
C ASN A 68 28.71 13.33 3.17
N LEU A 69 28.94 12.04 3.35
CA LEU A 69 29.42 11.11 2.34
C LEU A 69 28.39 10.00 2.04
N GLY A 70 27.15 10.11 2.53
CA GLY A 70 26.17 9.04 2.40
C GLY A 70 25.81 8.64 0.96
N TYR A 71 25.31 7.44 0.75
CA TYR A 71 24.90 6.90 -0.55
C TYR A 71 26.04 6.98 -1.61
N ASN A 72 27.21 6.50 -1.22
CA ASN A 72 28.39 6.34 -2.07
C ASN A 72 28.88 4.87 -2.03
N PHE A 73 30.06 4.59 -2.57
CA PHE A 73 30.69 3.26 -2.64
C PHE A 73 32.05 3.26 -1.93
N ILE A 74 32.03 3.72 -0.68
CA ILE A 74 33.20 3.91 0.17
C ILE A 74 33.30 2.74 1.17
N GLU A 75 34.43 2.04 1.18
CA GLU A 75 34.74 0.94 2.11
C GLU A 75 35.27 1.44 3.47
N THR A 76 35.45 0.53 4.44
CA THR A 76 35.84 0.88 5.82
C THR A 76 37.30 1.28 6.01
N ASN A 77 38.14 1.14 4.97
CA ASN A 77 39.53 1.59 4.99
C ASN A 77 39.69 3.11 5.23
N ILE A 78 38.60 3.87 5.21
CA ILE A 78 38.56 5.31 5.50
C ILE A 78 38.62 5.63 6.99
N PHE A 79 38.25 4.68 7.84
CA PHE A 79 37.99 4.91 9.25
C PHE A 79 39.16 5.58 9.99
N PRO A 80 40.43 5.16 9.79
CA PRO A 80 41.57 5.85 10.38
C PRO A 80 41.78 7.29 9.87
N LEU A 81 41.34 7.60 8.65
CA LEU A 81 41.50 8.93 8.05
C LEU A 81 40.42 9.89 8.55
N LEU A 82 39.20 9.39 8.74
CA LEU A 82 38.10 10.18 9.28
C LEU A 82 38.32 10.60 10.73
N SER A 83 39.04 9.79 11.52
CA SER A 83 39.40 10.16 12.90
C SER A 83 40.30 11.39 12.98
N GLU A 84 41.06 11.71 11.93
CA GLU A 84 41.92 12.90 11.88
C GLU A 84 41.14 14.21 11.65
N LEU A 85 39.85 14.13 11.28
CA LEU A 85 38.99 15.28 11.00
C LEU A 85 38.40 15.89 12.28
N THR A 86 39.28 16.31 13.18
CA THR A 86 38.94 16.76 14.55
C THR A 86 38.04 18.01 14.62
N SER A 87 37.85 18.76 13.53
CA SER A 87 36.95 19.92 13.48
C SER A 87 35.47 19.54 13.28
N LEU A 88 35.19 18.29 12.89
CA LEU A 88 33.85 17.84 12.58
C LEU A 88 32.93 17.81 13.81
N LYS A 89 31.68 18.17 13.56
CA LYS A 89 30.55 18.06 14.47
C LYS A 89 29.48 17.10 13.95
N ILE A 90 29.32 16.99 12.64
CA ILE A 90 28.34 16.13 11.99
C ILE A 90 29.09 15.30 10.94
N LEU A 91 28.93 13.99 11.00
CA LEU A 91 29.45 13.05 10.04
C LEU A 91 28.33 12.09 9.62
N ASN A 92 28.01 12.09 8.33
CA ASN A 92 27.06 11.14 7.74
C ASN A 92 27.79 10.20 6.78
N LEU A 93 27.70 8.90 7.08
CA LEU A 93 28.19 7.78 6.28
C LEU A 93 27.06 6.78 5.98
N THR A 94 25.81 7.23 5.87
CA THR A 94 24.67 6.35 5.59
C THR A 94 24.85 5.64 4.25
N HIS A 95 24.66 4.32 4.17
CA HIS A 95 24.71 3.54 2.93
C HIS A 95 25.97 3.79 2.06
N VAL A 96 27.16 3.83 2.66
CA VAL A 96 28.42 3.99 1.92
C VAL A 96 28.95 2.68 1.33
N ASN A 97 28.49 1.53 1.77
CA ASN A 97 28.94 0.21 1.28
C ASN A 97 28.11 -0.34 0.09
N GLY A 98 27.62 0.54 -0.79
CA GLY A 98 27.02 0.13 -2.08
C GLY A 98 25.77 -0.77 -1.99
N TYR A 99 24.91 -0.57 -0.99
CA TYR A 99 23.72 -1.39 -0.70
C TYR A 99 24.00 -2.87 -0.40
N ASN A 100 25.27 -3.25 -0.17
CA ASN A 100 25.62 -4.63 0.15
C ASN A 100 25.22 -4.92 1.61
N MET A 101 23.98 -5.36 1.81
CA MET A 101 23.39 -5.65 3.11
C MET A 101 23.94 -6.94 3.75
N LYS A 102 25.17 -7.39 3.47
CA LYS A 102 25.78 -8.51 4.19
C LYS A 102 26.61 -7.99 5.37
N PRO A 103 26.70 -8.73 6.50
CA PRO A 103 27.60 -8.39 7.60
C PRO A 103 29.03 -8.51 7.09
N THR A 104 29.60 -7.39 6.66
CA THR A 104 30.81 -7.38 5.83
C THR A 104 31.98 -6.70 6.52
N HIS A 105 31.72 -5.85 7.52
CA HIS A 105 32.76 -5.02 8.11
C HIS A 105 32.59 -4.83 9.62
N ASP A 106 33.64 -5.19 10.36
CA ASP A 106 33.81 -4.87 11.78
C ASP A 106 34.21 -3.40 11.91
N ILE A 107 33.50 -2.63 12.73
CA ILE A 107 33.79 -1.21 12.95
C ILE A 107 34.67 -0.94 14.16
N SER A 108 35.23 -1.96 14.79
CA SER A 108 36.10 -1.83 15.96
C SER A 108 37.36 -0.99 15.70
N GLU A 109 37.73 -0.77 14.44
CA GLU A 109 38.82 0.14 14.04
C GLU A 109 38.39 1.61 13.93
N PHE A 110 37.09 1.89 13.82
CA PHE A 110 36.60 3.25 13.75
C PHE A 110 36.78 3.97 15.09
N ARG A 111 37.48 5.10 15.05
CA ARG A 111 37.71 5.98 16.20
C ARG A 111 36.88 7.25 16.02
N ILE A 112 35.86 7.42 16.85
CA ILE A 112 34.99 8.60 16.79
C ILE A 112 35.79 9.85 17.20
N PRO A 113 35.79 10.92 16.38
CA PRO A 113 36.43 12.19 16.73
C PRO A 113 35.83 12.84 17.98
N GLU A 114 36.66 13.40 18.86
CA GLU A 114 36.24 13.96 20.15
C GLU A 114 35.17 15.08 20.06
N ASN A 115 35.20 15.88 18.99
CA ASN A 115 34.30 17.02 18.80
C ASN A 115 32.96 16.65 18.14
N LEU A 116 32.79 15.39 17.73
CA LEU A 116 31.62 14.97 16.98
C LEU A 116 30.36 15.01 17.86
N GLU A 117 29.31 15.62 17.32
CA GLU A 117 27.99 15.76 17.98
C GLU A 117 26.95 14.85 17.35
N VAL A 118 27.06 14.55 16.05
CA VAL A 118 26.13 13.69 15.29
C VAL A 118 26.93 12.72 14.42
N LEU A 119 26.61 11.43 14.53
CA LEU A 119 27.19 10.37 13.73
C LEU A 119 26.08 9.50 13.14
N ASP A 120 26.07 9.36 11.81
CA ASP A 120 25.17 8.47 11.10
C ASP A 120 25.97 7.40 10.34
N LEU A 121 25.76 6.13 10.72
CA LEU A 121 26.37 4.95 10.11
C LEU A 121 25.30 3.98 9.59
N ALA A 122 24.08 4.44 9.34
CA ALA A 122 22.97 3.55 9.00
C ALA A 122 23.18 2.83 7.66
N GLY A 123 22.70 1.58 7.57
CA GLY A 123 22.57 0.88 6.29
C GLY A 123 23.88 0.40 5.65
N ASN A 124 24.90 0.10 6.45
CA ASN A 124 26.25 -0.25 5.94
C ASN A 124 26.63 -1.72 6.08
N GLY A 125 25.84 -2.52 6.80
CA GLY A 125 26.17 -3.91 7.10
C GLY A 125 27.30 -4.04 8.14
N TYR A 126 27.40 -3.07 9.05
CA TYR A 126 28.40 -3.02 10.11
C TYR A 126 28.08 -3.94 11.29
N TYR A 127 29.11 -4.50 11.92
CA TYR A 127 29.01 -5.24 13.18
C TYR A 127 30.19 -4.88 14.11
N GLY A 128 30.21 -5.45 15.32
CA GLY A 128 31.28 -5.20 16.30
C GLY A 128 30.97 -4.06 17.25
N THR A 129 32.02 -3.40 17.76
CA THR A 129 31.90 -2.36 18.80
C THR A 129 32.47 -1.03 18.32
N LEU A 130 31.95 0.08 18.85
CA LEU A 130 32.47 1.43 18.56
C LEU A 130 33.64 1.78 19.49
N GLN A 131 34.60 2.56 19.01
CA GLN A 131 35.66 3.10 19.87
C GLN A 131 35.76 4.63 19.69
N MET A 132 36.08 5.36 20.76
CA MET A 132 36.49 6.77 20.63
C MET A 132 38.00 6.86 20.46
N GLN A 133 38.45 7.99 19.94
CA GLN A 133 39.84 8.39 20.05
C GLN A 133 40.19 8.66 21.53
N GLY A 134 41.05 7.83 22.13
CA GLY A 134 41.48 7.96 23.53
C GLY A 134 41.24 6.70 24.37
N SER A 135 41.41 6.80 25.70
CA SER A 135 41.09 5.71 26.64
C SER A 135 39.57 5.62 26.90
N PRO A 136 39.02 4.50 27.40
CA PRO A 136 37.58 4.39 27.71
C PRO A 136 37.03 5.48 28.64
N GLU A 137 37.87 6.08 29.48
CA GLU A 137 37.49 7.22 30.34
C GLU A 137 37.11 8.47 29.52
N THR A 138 37.67 8.63 28.33
CA THR A 138 37.35 9.73 27.40
C THR A 138 35.96 9.62 26.79
N TYR A 139 35.33 8.44 26.84
CA TYR A 139 34.01 8.23 26.23
C TYR A 139 32.94 9.02 27.00
N LYS A 140 33.12 9.18 28.32
CA LYS A 140 32.30 10.04 29.19
C LYS A 140 32.46 11.54 28.87
N LEU A 141 33.54 11.92 28.20
CA LEU A 141 33.83 13.29 27.77
C LEU A 141 33.37 13.53 26.32
N SER A 142 32.78 12.52 25.67
CA SER A 142 32.25 12.63 24.32
C SER A 142 31.23 13.77 24.22
N ARG A 143 31.19 14.40 23.04
CA ARG A 143 30.18 15.42 22.69
C ARG A 143 29.04 14.83 21.85
N LEU A 144 29.06 13.52 21.62
CA LEU A 144 28.12 12.84 20.74
C LEU A 144 26.72 12.88 21.35
N LYS A 145 25.80 13.57 20.67
CA LYS A 145 24.40 13.75 21.07
C LYS A 145 23.47 12.86 20.29
N SER A 146 23.83 12.52 19.06
CA SER A 146 23.00 11.70 18.18
C SER A 146 23.83 10.64 17.50
N LEU A 147 23.36 9.40 17.59
CA LEU A 147 24.00 8.25 16.99
C LEU A 147 22.97 7.40 16.26
N ASN A 148 23.12 7.32 14.93
CA ASN A 148 22.28 6.48 14.09
C ASN A 148 23.04 5.25 13.60
N LEU A 149 22.60 4.07 14.05
CA LEU A 149 23.18 2.76 13.74
C LEU A 149 22.16 1.82 13.08
N GLU A 150 21.05 2.35 12.59
CA GLU A 150 19.97 1.58 11.98
C GLU A 150 20.44 0.73 10.78
N TYR A 151 19.74 -0.37 10.48
CA TYR A 151 20.00 -1.23 9.31
C TYR A 151 21.46 -1.74 9.27
N ASN A 152 21.91 -2.32 10.37
CA ASN A 152 23.23 -2.93 10.52
C ASN A 152 23.11 -4.32 11.19
N TYR A 153 24.23 -4.89 11.62
CA TYR A 153 24.32 -6.23 12.22
C TYR A 153 24.87 -6.18 13.65
N PHE A 154 24.61 -5.09 14.39
CA PHE A 154 25.06 -4.98 15.77
C PHE A 154 24.30 -5.94 16.69
N ASN A 155 25.04 -6.52 17.65
CA ASN A 155 24.54 -7.41 18.68
C ASN A 155 24.81 -6.82 20.08
N GLU A 156 24.60 -7.60 21.13
CA GLU A 156 24.66 -7.13 22.52
C GLU A 156 26.04 -6.60 22.92
N SER A 157 27.12 -7.00 22.24
CA SER A 157 28.48 -6.51 22.53
C SER A 157 28.63 -5.00 22.34
N LEU A 158 27.85 -4.41 21.42
CA LEU A 158 27.84 -2.97 21.19
C LEU A 158 27.25 -2.21 22.38
N ILE A 159 26.21 -2.76 23.02
CA ILE A 159 25.41 -2.06 24.03
C ILE A 159 26.25 -1.65 25.24
N THR A 160 27.14 -2.53 25.73
CA THR A 160 28.05 -2.20 26.83
C THR A 160 28.96 -1.02 26.48
N THR A 161 29.38 -0.93 25.21
CA THR A 161 30.20 0.19 24.76
C THR A 161 29.36 1.47 24.66
N LEU A 162 28.13 1.37 24.13
CA LEU A 162 27.22 2.51 24.04
C LEU A 162 26.92 3.14 25.40
N ALA A 163 26.78 2.34 26.47
CA ALA A 163 26.53 2.82 27.84
C ALA A 163 27.55 3.86 28.36
N THR A 164 28.72 3.94 27.73
CA THR A 164 29.76 4.92 28.10
C THR A 164 29.60 6.29 27.45
N PHE A 165 28.78 6.41 26.39
CA PHE A 165 28.51 7.65 25.66
C PHE A 165 27.40 8.46 26.33
N THR A 166 27.63 8.88 27.57
CA THR A 166 26.62 9.50 28.43
C THR A 166 26.08 10.83 27.92
N SER A 167 26.72 11.47 26.92
CA SER A 167 26.26 12.69 26.25
C SER A 167 25.10 12.46 25.26
N LEU A 168 24.80 11.20 24.91
CA LEU A 168 23.77 10.87 23.93
C LEU A 168 22.39 11.36 24.37
N LYS A 169 21.68 11.95 23.42
CA LYS A 169 20.28 12.37 23.48
C LYS A 169 19.40 11.50 22.60
N THR A 170 19.90 11.06 21.46
CA THR A 170 19.14 10.22 20.52
C THR A 170 19.98 9.01 20.10
N LEU A 171 19.38 7.83 20.15
CA LEU A 171 20.02 6.58 19.79
C LEU A 171 19.07 5.73 18.93
N TYR A 172 19.47 5.50 17.68
CA TYR A 172 18.74 4.67 16.72
C TYR A 172 19.48 3.35 16.52
N LEU A 173 18.85 2.25 16.90
CA LEU A 173 19.37 0.88 16.84
C LEU A 173 18.41 -0.06 16.10
N GLN A 174 17.41 0.48 15.40
CA GLN A 174 16.43 -0.34 14.71
C GLN A 174 17.02 -1.13 13.54
N HIS A 175 16.39 -2.24 13.17
CA HIS A 175 16.90 -3.14 12.12
C HIS A 175 18.35 -3.60 12.39
N ASN A 176 18.59 -4.14 13.58
CA ASN A 176 19.88 -4.75 13.97
C ASN A 176 19.69 -6.21 14.40
N SER A 177 20.76 -6.82 14.93
CA SER A 177 20.77 -8.20 15.41
C SER A 177 20.78 -8.30 16.93
N LEU A 178 20.18 -7.32 17.64
CA LEU A 178 20.05 -7.38 19.10
C LEU A 178 19.06 -8.48 19.47
N SER A 179 19.45 -9.35 20.39
CA SER A 179 18.64 -10.47 20.86
C SER A 179 18.66 -10.54 22.39
N ARG A 180 17.99 -11.55 22.96
CA ARG A 180 17.96 -11.80 24.42
C ARG A 180 17.21 -10.70 25.19
N SER A 181 17.82 -10.16 26.24
CA SER A 181 17.17 -9.29 27.22
C SER A 181 17.22 -7.83 26.80
N PHE A 182 16.15 -7.08 27.09
CA PHE A 182 16.21 -5.62 27.04
C PHE A 182 17.35 -5.11 27.94
N PRO A 183 18.29 -4.28 27.47
CA PRO A 183 19.48 -3.94 28.23
C PRO A 183 19.24 -2.74 29.15
N SER A 184 18.37 -2.92 30.16
CA SER A 184 17.94 -1.82 31.04
C SER A 184 19.09 -1.20 31.84
N GLN A 185 20.03 -2.00 32.33
CA GLN A 185 21.16 -1.53 33.14
C GLN A 185 22.10 -0.65 32.31
N GLU A 186 22.47 -1.10 31.11
CA GLU A 186 23.36 -0.36 30.22
C GLU A 186 22.72 0.91 29.70
N ILE A 187 21.45 0.86 29.29
CA ILE A 187 20.71 2.04 28.83
C ILE A 187 20.58 3.06 29.97
N SER A 188 20.43 2.62 31.22
CA SER A 188 20.28 3.53 32.38
C SER A 188 21.48 4.45 32.64
N GLU A 189 22.65 4.14 32.07
CA GLU A 189 23.84 5.00 32.15
C GLU A 189 23.76 6.20 31.19
N LEU A 190 22.88 6.16 30.19
CA LEU A 190 22.66 7.23 29.21
C LEU A 190 21.68 8.27 29.75
N THR A 191 22.01 8.93 30.87
CA THR A 191 21.10 9.83 31.60
C THR A 191 20.63 11.08 30.83
N ASN A 192 21.31 11.43 29.73
CA ASN A 192 20.89 12.52 28.83
C ASN A 192 19.97 12.06 27.69
N LEU A 193 19.66 10.77 27.59
CA LEU A 193 18.90 10.20 26.48
C LEU A 193 17.46 10.73 26.53
N GLU A 194 16.99 11.18 25.37
CA GLU A 194 15.66 11.75 25.09
C GLU A 194 14.84 10.80 24.21
N MET A 195 15.48 10.09 23.28
CA MET A 195 14.85 9.12 22.38
C MET A 195 15.71 7.86 22.20
N LEU A 196 15.05 6.71 22.27
CA LEU A 196 15.62 5.39 22.04
C LEU A 196 14.74 4.60 21.07
N ASP A 197 15.32 4.16 19.95
CA ASP A 197 14.65 3.25 19.01
C ASP A 197 15.41 1.93 18.93
N LEU A 198 14.76 0.85 19.38
CA LEU A 198 15.26 -0.53 19.32
C LEU A 198 14.34 -1.41 18.45
N SER A 199 13.51 -0.81 17.60
CA SER A 199 12.55 -1.54 16.80
C SER A 199 13.21 -2.51 15.81
N TYR A 200 12.48 -3.49 15.28
CA TYR A 200 13.02 -4.46 14.31
C TYR A 200 14.30 -5.15 14.77
N ASN A 201 14.27 -5.68 15.99
CA ASN A 201 15.33 -6.51 16.55
C ASN A 201 14.74 -7.88 16.96
N SER A 202 15.46 -8.67 17.74
CA SER A 202 15.05 -9.99 18.22
C SER A 202 15.06 -10.09 19.76
N LEU A 203 14.86 -8.97 20.46
CA LEU A 203 14.80 -8.93 21.92
C LEU A 203 13.55 -9.68 22.40
N ASN A 204 13.69 -10.58 23.37
CA ASN A 204 12.61 -11.47 23.80
C ASN A 204 12.51 -11.67 25.32
N VAL A 205 13.49 -11.20 26.09
CA VAL A 205 13.51 -11.35 27.56
C VAL A 205 13.32 -10.00 28.24
N THR A 206 12.35 -9.93 29.15
CA THR A 206 12.24 -8.80 30.07
C THR A 206 13.22 -8.98 31.22
N PRO A 207 13.99 -7.94 31.61
CA PRO A 207 14.88 -7.98 32.75
C PRO A 207 14.17 -8.22 34.07
N SER A 208 14.94 -8.51 35.13
CA SER A 208 14.36 -8.56 36.47
C SER A 208 13.82 -7.19 36.88
N ILE A 209 12.81 -7.15 37.75
CA ILE A 209 12.27 -5.88 38.29
C ILE A 209 13.39 -5.04 38.94
N GLN A 210 14.38 -5.68 39.56
CA GLN A 210 15.51 -4.97 40.16
C GLN A 210 16.39 -4.29 39.12
N ASP A 211 16.57 -4.90 37.96
CA ASP A 211 17.32 -4.30 36.84
C ASP A 211 16.50 -3.21 36.17
N CYS A 212 15.18 -3.38 36.03
CA CYS A 212 14.30 -2.36 35.48
C CYS A 212 14.25 -1.07 36.31
N LYS A 213 14.43 -1.15 37.64
CA LYS A 213 14.53 0.04 38.52
C LYS A 213 15.66 0.98 38.13
N SER A 214 16.70 0.51 37.47
CA SER A 214 17.79 1.37 36.99
C SER A 214 17.29 2.45 36.01
N LEU A 215 16.22 2.16 35.26
CA LEU A 215 15.61 3.08 34.30
C LEU A 215 15.08 4.38 34.94
N MET A 216 14.86 4.41 36.26
CA MET A 216 14.48 5.63 36.98
C MET A 216 15.53 6.76 36.85
N ARG A 217 16.77 6.43 36.46
CA ARG A 217 17.83 7.42 36.19
C ARG A 217 17.61 8.21 34.90
N LEU A 218 16.75 7.74 34.01
CA LEU A 218 16.52 8.33 32.68
C LEU A 218 15.44 9.42 32.77
N GLU A 219 15.76 10.51 33.46
CA GLU A 219 14.85 11.65 33.70
C GLU A 219 14.48 12.43 32.43
N ARG A 220 15.16 12.19 31.31
CA ARG A 220 14.92 12.88 30.04
C ARG A 220 14.37 11.97 28.94
N LEU A 221 14.28 10.66 29.18
CA LEU A 221 13.88 9.72 28.13
C LEU A 221 12.37 9.82 27.90
N GLU A 222 12.01 10.50 26.82
CA GLU A 222 10.64 10.82 26.46
C GLU A 222 10.05 9.84 25.45
N SER A 223 10.89 9.24 24.59
CA SER A 223 10.44 8.35 23.51
C SER A 223 11.19 7.03 23.51
N VAL A 224 10.44 5.93 23.53
CA VAL A 224 10.95 4.56 23.39
C VAL A 224 10.12 3.81 22.35
N SER A 225 10.76 3.29 21.31
CA SER A 225 10.18 2.26 20.44
C SER A 225 10.89 0.93 20.63
N LEU A 226 10.10 -0.10 20.92
CA LEU A 226 10.51 -1.51 20.89
C LEU A 226 9.69 -2.29 19.85
N ALA A 227 9.09 -1.63 18.87
CA ALA A 227 8.25 -2.26 17.86
C ALA A 227 8.98 -3.42 17.15
N VAL A 228 8.26 -4.44 16.69
CA VAL A 228 8.87 -5.58 15.98
C VAL A 228 10.00 -6.22 16.81
N ASN A 229 9.68 -6.56 18.04
CA ASN A 229 10.50 -7.40 18.91
C ASN A 229 9.64 -8.54 19.47
N ASN A 230 10.27 -9.43 20.21
CA ASN A 230 9.65 -10.67 20.70
C ASN A 230 9.29 -10.59 22.20
N PHE A 231 8.97 -9.40 22.71
CA PHE A 231 8.61 -9.20 24.12
C PHE A 231 7.20 -9.72 24.44
N ASN A 232 7.01 -10.15 25.69
CA ASN A 232 5.69 -10.36 26.28
C ASN A 232 5.29 -9.15 27.15
N LYS A 233 4.06 -9.15 27.70
CA LYS A 233 3.49 -8.04 28.47
C LYS A 233 4.33 -7.57 29.67
N SER A 234 5.23 -8.40 30.21
CA SER A 234 6.07 -8.01 31.36
C SER A 234 7.00 -6.83 31.04
N ILE A 235 7.30 -6.58 29.76
CA ILE A 235 8.11 -5.44 29.34
C ILE A 235 7.48 -4.10 29.75
N ILE A 236 6.14 -4.01 29.75
CA ILE A 236 5.40 -2.80 30.15
C ILE A 236 5.68 -2.48 31.62
N SER A 237 5.72 -3.49 32.49
CA SER A 237 6.09 -3.31 33.90
C SER A 237 7.53 -2.81 34.05
N CYS A 238 8.45 -3.26 33.18
CA CYS A 238 9.82 -2.77 33.19
C CYS A 238 9.90 -1.29 32.76
N LEU A 239 9.21 -0.94 31.68
CA LEU A 239 9.19 0.43 31.14
C LEU A 239 8.45 1.41 32.05
N SER A 240 7.59 0.92 32.95
CA SER A 240 6.91 1.77 33.94
C SER A 240 7.84 2.47 34.94
N PHE A 241 9.13 2.09 35.00
CA PHE A 241 10.14 2.79 35.79
C PHE A 241 10.72 4.04 35.09
N LEU A 242 10.34 4.32 33.84
CA LEU A 242 10.77 5.51 33.12
C LEU A 242 9.94 6.73 33.57
N PRO A 243 10.55 7.74 34.23
CA PRO A 243 9.81 8.81 34.90
C PRO A 243 9.21 9.85 33.93
N SER A 244 9.77 9.99 32.74
CA SER A 244 9.44 11.06 31.77
C SER A 244 8.89 10.52 30.45
N LEU A 245 8.56 9.23 30.38
CA LEU A 245 8.14 8.59 29.14
C LEU A 245 6.81 9.18 28.66
N ASN A 246 6.84 9.74 27.44
CA ASN A 246 5.71 10.36 26.76
C ASN A 246 5.23 9.46 25.59
N ILE A 247 6.17 8.94 24.80
CA ILE A 247 5.90 8.14 23.60
C ILE A 247 6.38 6.72 23.82
N LEU A 248 5.45 5.77 23.77
CA LEU A 248 5.73 4.34 23.83
C LEU A 248 5.16 3.63 22.60
N ASP A 249 6.06 3.02 21.83
CA ASP A 249 5.71 2.15 20.72
C ASP A 249 6.15 0.72 20.99
N LEU A 250 5.16 -0.17 21.03
CA LEU A 250 5.29 -1.61 21.22
C LEU A 250 4.59 -2.37 20.09
N SER A 251 4.38 -1.75 18.92
CA SER A 251 3.68 -2.37 17.80
C SER A 251 4.36 -3.63 17.25
N ASP A 252 3.60 -4.48 16.57
CA ASP A 252 4.11 -5.65 15.84
C ASP A 252 4.98 -6.57 16.73
N SER A 253 4.59 -6.75 18.00
CA SER A 253 5.26 -7.62 18.97
C SER A 253 4.38 -8.83 19.28
N TYR A 254 4.42 -9.84 18.41
CA TYR A 254 3.55 -11.02 18.43
C TYR A 254 3.33 -11.66 19.82
N TYR A 255 4.39 -11.74 20.64
CA TYR A 255 4.34 -12.38 21.96
C TYR A 255 3.67 -11.51 23.05
N LEU A 256 3.37 -10.25 22.76
CA LEU A 256 2.62 -9.37 23.66
C LEU A 256 1.20 -9.91 23.86
N GLY A 257 0.58 -10.51 22.84
CA GLY A 257 -0.76 -11.11 22.89
C GLY A 257 -0.79 -12.58 23.33
N SER A 258 0.34 -13.31 23.28
CA SER A 258 0.35 -14.78 23.36
C SER A 258 0.23 -15.37 24.78
N SER A 259 0.31 -14.56 25.84
CA SER A 259 0.13 -15.04 27.21
C SER A 259 -1.29 -14.77 27.72
N LEU A 260 -2.01 -15.84 28.08
CA LEU A 260 -3.21 -15.80 28.91
C LEU A 260 -3.03 -14.79 30.05
N PHE A 261 -4.03 -13.94 30.28
CA PHE A 261 -4.12 -13.17 31.52
C PHE A 261 -3.83 -14.13 32.70
N PRO A 262 -2.88 -13.82 33.61
CA PRO A 262 -2.87 -14.45 34.92
C PRO A 262 -4.02 -13.84 35.73
N MET A 263 -5.27 -14.01 35.28
CA MET A 263 -6.47 -13.70 36.06
C MET A 263 -6.84 -14.93 36.89
N GLN A 264 -5.96 -15.27 37.82
CA GLN A 264 -6.29 -15.82 39.15
C GLN A 264 -4.99 -15.96 39.95
N GLY A 265 -4.57 -14.85 40.55
CA GLY A 265 -3.53 -14.85 41.57
C GLY A 265 -2.35 -13.93 41.28
N MET A 266 -2.58 -12.62 41.24
CA MET A 266 -1.64 -11.60 41.74
C MET A 266 -2.43 -10.32 42.02
N TYR A 267 -3.13 -10.31 43.16
CA TYR A 267 -3.43 -9.06 43.84
C TYR A 267 -2.08 -8.41 44.17
N TYR A 268 -1.88 -7.13 43.84
CA TYR A 268 -0.65 -6.33 44.06
C TYR A 268 0.48 -6.48 43.02
N ILE A 269 0.20 -6.16 41.76
CA ILE A 269 1.19 -5.43 40.96
C ILE A 269 0.58 -4.04 40.77
N SER A 270 1.22 -3.02 41.32
CA SER A 270 0.92 -1.62 41.05
C SER A 270 0.78 -1.44 39.54
N LEU A 271 -0.38 -0.94 39.08
CA LEU A 271 -0.56 -0.59 37.67
C LEU A 271 0.65 0.25 37.20
N PRO A 272 1.17 -0.02 35.99
CA PRO A 272 2.32 0.73 35.47
C PRO A 272 1.97 2.22 35.46
N ASN A 273 2.64 3.00 36.31
CA ASN A 273 2.43 4.43 36.41
C ASN A 273 3.31 5.13 35.36
N LEU A 274 2.73 5.41 34.20
CA LEU A 274 3.35 6.26 33.16
C LEU A 274 2.58 7.60 33.13
N PRO A 275 2.81 8.49 34.10
CA PRO A 275 1.93 9.63 34.34
C PRO A 275 1.96 10.67 33.21
N TYR A 276 3.00 10.69 32.38
CA TYR A 276 3.19 11.65 31.28
C TYR A 276 2.95 11.06 29.90
N LEU A 277 2.46 9.82 29.80
CA LEU A 277 2.27 9.15 28.52
C LEU A 277 1.22 9.89 27.66
N GLU A 278 1.63 10.41 26.51
CA GLU A 278 0.73 11.04 25.54
C GLU A 278 0.51 10.16 24.30
N VAL A 279 1.43 9.27 23.96
CA VAL A 279 1.35 8.41 22.77
C VAL A 279 1.59 6.96 23.15
N LEU A 280 0.58 6.12 22.91
CA LEU A 280 0.66 4.68 23.11
C LEU A 280 0.29 3.94 21.81
N ILE A 281 1.26 3.22 21.26
CA ILE A 281 1.10 2.46 20.02
C ILE A 281 1.26 0.98 20.33
N LEU A 282 0.18 0.22 20.11
CA LEU A 282 0.07 -1.20 20.41
C LEU A 282 -0.57 -1.98 19.24
N HIS A 283 -0.56 -1.44 18.03
CA HIS A 283 -1.14 -2.16 16.90
C HIS A 283 -0.35 -3.43 16.55
N ASP A 284 -1.01 -4.41 15.93
CA ASP A 284 -0.38 -5.65 15.45
C ASP A 284 0.28 -6.51 16.55
N ASN A 285 -0.35 -6.62 17.72
CA ASN A 285 0.23 -7.32 18.89
C ASN A 285 -0.49 -8.61 19.27
N ASN A 286 -1.41 -9.08 18.44
CA ASN A 286 -2.29 -10.23 18.73
C ASN A 286 -3.05 -10.10 20.08
N LEU A 287 -3.19 -8.89 20.65
CA LEU A 287 -3.86 -8.66 21.93
C LEU A 287 -5.33 -9.08 21.84
N ASN A 288 -5.86 -9.70 22.89
CA ASN A 288 -7.22 -10.25 22.90
C ASN A 288 -7.99 -9.87 24.16
N GLY A 289 -9.25 -10.31 24.23
CA GLY A 289 -10.18 -9.92 25.30
C GLY A 289 -10.87 -8.60 25.00
N THR A 290 -11.45 -7.96 26.01
CA THR A 290 -12.08 -6.64 25.86
C THR A 290 -11.05 -5.52 25.90
N LEU A 291 -11.41 -4.36 25.34
CA LEU A 291 -10.57 -3.16 25.43
C LEU A 291 -10.31 -2.80 26.91
N PRO A 292 -9.05 -2.61 27.33
CA PRO A 292 -8.69 -2.39 28.74
C PRO A 292 -8.85 -0.93 29.16
N MET A 293 -10.02 -0.32 28.89
CA MET A 293 -10.24 1.12 29.09
C MET A 293 -10.11 1.55 30.56
N GLU A 294 -10.44 0.69 31.51
CA GLU A 294 -10.25 0.96 32.94
C GLU A 294 -8.77 1.13 33.29
N ALA A 295 -7.89 0.33 32.68
CA ALA A 295 -6.45 0.44 32.87
C ALA A 295 -5.87 1.64 32.11
N LEU A 296 -6.38 1.92 30.91
CA LEU A 296 -5.94 3.06 30.11
C LEU A 296 -6.36 4.41 30.71
N ALA A 297 -7.48 4.46 31.43
CA ALA A 297 -8.00 5.67 32.06
C ALA A 297 -7.05 6.33 33.08
N TYR A 298 -6.01 5.62 33.52
CA TYR A 298 -4.93 6.17 34.35
C TYR A 298 -3.95 7.07 33.58
N PHE A 299 -3.90 6.96 32.24
CA PHE A 299 -3.07 7.80 31.37
C PHE A 299 -3.82 9.10 31.02
N HIS A 300 -3.90 10.01 31.98
CA HIS A 300 -4.69 11.26 31.84
C HIS A 300 -4.19 12.21 30.73
N HIS A 301 -2.93 12.06 30.30
CA HIS A 301 -2.31 12.88 29.26
C HIS A 301 -2.36 12.25 27.86
N LEU A 302 -2.99 11.07 27.71
CA LEU A 302 -3.00 10.31 26.46
C LEU A 302 -3.70 11.07 25.33
N LYS A 303 -2.95 11.43 24.29
CA LYS A 303 -3.41 12.11 23.08
C LYS A 303 -3.57 11.16 21.89
N LEU A 304 -2.75 10.13 21.79
CA LEU A 304 -2.81 9.13 20.73
C LEU A 304 -2.86 7.72 21.34
N LEU A 305 -3.88 6.97 20.93
CA LEU A 305 -4.04 5.56 21.27
C LEU A 305 -4.25 4.75 20.00
N ASP A 306 -3.31 3.86 19.70
CA ASP A 306 -3.41 2.88 18.61
C ASP A 306 -3.51 1.46 19.17
N LEU A 307 -4.67 0.84 19.00
CA LEU A 307 -4.92 -0.57 19.31
C LEU A 307 -5.31 -1.34 18.04
N GLY A 308 -5.06 -0.79 16.85
CA GLY A 308 -5.45 -1.40 15.58
C GLY A 308 -4.80 -2.78 15.36
N PHE A 309 -5.31 -3.56 14.40
CA PHE A 309 -4.73 -4.85 14.02
C PHE A 309 -4.51 -5.80 15.23
N ASN A 310 -5.51 -5.92 16.10
CA ASN A 310 -5.46 -6.84 17.25
C ASN A 310 -6.67 -7.79 17.21
N ASN A 311 -6.84 -8.59 18.25
CA ASN A 311 -7.94 -9.55 18.41
C ASN A 311 -8.91 -9.11 19.53
N PHE A 312 -9.07 -7.81 19.78
CA PHE A 312 -10.01 -7.32 20.80
C PHE A 312 -11.46 -7.63 20.40
N VAL A 313 -12.27 -8.01 21.39
CA VAL A 313 -13.69 -8.38 21.24
C VAL A 313 -14.56 -7.59 22.22
N GLY A 314 -15.88 -7.64 22.03
CA GLY A 314 -16.83 -6.94 22.89
C GLY A 314 -17.02 -5.47 22.51
N SER A 315 -17.84 -4.76 23.29
CA SER A 315 -18.18 -3.36 23.02
C SER A 315 -17.15 -2.37 23.54
N ILE A 316 -17.19 -1.16 23.00
CA ILE A 316 -16.33 -0.06 23.45
C ILE A 316 -16.88 0.44 24.80
N PRO A 317 -16.11 0.37 25.91
CA PRO A 317 -16.61 0.73 27.22
C PRO A 317 -16.84 2.25 27.37
N SER A 318 -17.93 2.65 28.03
CA SER A 318 -18.20 4.07 28.34
C SER A 318 -17.09 4.76 29.16
N THR A 319 -16.22 3.99 29.82
CA THR A 319 -15.00 4.45 30.50
C THR A 319 -14.08 5.26 29.57
N MET A 320 -14.22 5.10 28.25
CA MET A 320 -13.49 5.89 27.24
C MET A 320 -13.65 7.41 27.41
N LYS A 321 -14.77 7.89 27.98
CA LYS A 321 -14.96 9.32 28.30
C LYS A 321 -13.89 9.90 29.23
N SER A 322 -13.23 9.06 30.03
CA SER A 322 -12.15 9.46 30.94
C SER A 322 -10.89 9.91 30.20
N LEU A 323 -10.72 9.49 28.94
CA LEU A 323 -9.57 9.78 28.09
C LEU A 323 -9.79 11.06 27.25
N SER A 324 -10.33 12.12 27.86
CA SER A 324 -10.76 13.36 27.19
C SER A 324 -9.64 14.15 26.47
N SER A 325 -8.38 13.84 26.76
CA SER A 325 -7.19 14.37 26.09
C SER A 325 -6.93 13.76 24.71
N LEU A 326 -7.60 12.65 24.37
CA LEU A 326 -7.42 11.96 23.09
C LEU A 326 -7.74 12.86 21.89
N GLN A 327 -6.81 12.84 20.95
CA GLN A 327 -6.88 13.50 19.66
C GLN A 327 -6.91 12.47 18.53
N VAL A 328 -6.29 11.31 18.72
CA VAL A 328 -6.17 10.27 17.71
C VAL A 328 -6.48 8.92 18.34
N VAL A 329 -7.44 8.22 17.75
CA VAL A 329 -7.86 6.88 18.17
C VAL A 329 -7.93 5.98 16.96
N SER A 330 -7.23 4.85 17.03
CA SER A 330 -7.35 3.74 16.08
C SER A 330 -7.67 2.46 16.84
N PHE A 331 -8.84 1.88 16.55
CA PHE A 331 -9.23 0.53 16.95
C PHE A 331 -9.48 -0.37 15.72
N SER A 332 -8.94 0.00 14.56
CA SER A 332 -9.22 -0.69 13.30
C SER A 332 -8.75 -2.13 13.29
N HIS A 333 -9.30 -2.96 12.41
CA HIS A 333 -8.89 -4.36 12.26
C HIS A 333 -8.90 -5.13 13.60
N ASN A 334 -10.04 -5.14 14.28
CA ASN A 334 -10.30 -5.92 15.49
C ASN A 334 -11.62 -6.70 15.33
N ALA A 335 -12.09 -7.33 16.42
CA ALA A 335 -13.37 -8.02 16.49
C ALA A 335 -14.35 -7.33 17.45
N LEU A 336 -14.26 -5.99 17.57
CA LEU A 336 -15.15 -5.20 18.42
C LEU A 336 -16.58 -5.22 17.90
N ASN A 337 -17.57 -5.22 18.79
CA ASN A 337 -18.98 -5.33 18.43
C ASN A 337 -19.87 -4.42 19.28
N GLY A 338 -21.18 -4.45 19.05
CA GLY A 338 -22.13 -3.60 19.75
C GLY A 338 -22.17 -2.18 19.19
N SER A 339 -23.11 -1.39 19.73
CA SER A 339 -23.43 -0.06 19.22
C SER A 339 -22.62 1.05 19.87
N LEU A 340 -22.27 2.09 19.11
CA LEU A 340 -21.60 3.30 19.61
C LEU A 340 -22.44 4.19 20.55
N CYS A 341 -23.68 3.78 20.87
CA CYS A 341 -24.59 4.51 21.74
C CYS A 341 -24.18 4.38 23.22
N ASN A 342 -23.72 5.49 23.82
CA ASN A 342 -23.23 5.62 25.21
C ASN A 342 -21.78 5.18 25.46
N ASP A 343 -20.96 5.08 24.41
CA ASP A 343 -19.58 4.56 24.49
C ASP A 343 -18.54 5.63 24.89
N GLY A 344 -18.96 6.80 25.35
CA GLY A 344 -18.07 7.85 25.86
C GLY A 344 -17.35 8.71 24.80
N PHE A 345 -17.39 8.33 23.51
CA PHE A 345 -16.82 9.14 22.41
C PHE A 345 -17.35 10.58 22.36
N CYS A 346 -18.59 10.80 22.79
CA CYS A 346 -19.21 12.12 22.80
C CYS A 346 -18.42 13.15 23.62
N ASP A 347 -17.63 12.70 24.61
CA ASP A 347 -16.86 13.54 25.52
C ASP A 347 -15.44 13.86 25.00
N LEU A 348 -14.99 13.19 23.93
CA LEU A 348 -13.68 13.38 23.33
C LEU A 348 -13.63 14.60 22.40
N LYS A 349 -13.84 15.81 22.95
CA LYS A 349 -13.95 17.06 22.16
C LYS A 349 -12.68 17.44 21.39
N ASN A 350 -11.54 16.89 21.79
CA ASN A 350 -10.24 17.09 21.14
C ASN A 350 -9.98 16.12 19.99
N LEU A 351 -10.88 15.17 19.73
CA LEU A 351 -10.70 14.12 18.74
C LEU A 351 -10.60 14.72 17.32
N GLN A 352 -9.51 14.38 16.65
CA GLN A 352 -9.16 14.80 15.30
C GLN A 352 -9.15 13.62 14.33
N GLU A 353 -8.77 12.42 14.79
CA GLU A 353 -8.73 11.22 13.96
C GLU A 353 -9.39 10.07 14.70
N LEU A 354 -10.39 9.47 14.07
CA LEU A 354 -11.11 8.30 14.55
C LEU A 354 -11.12 7.25 13.46
N ASP A 355 -10.42 6.15 13.71
CA ASP A 355 -10.41 4.96 12.88
C ASP A 355 -11.00 3.77 13.66
N LEU A 356 -12.16 3.30 13.22
CA LEU A 356 -12.86 2.13 13.73
C LEU A 356 -13.07 1.08 12.63
N SER A 357 -12.34 1.19 11.52
CA SER A 357 -12.57 0.35 10.34
C SER A 357 -12.38 -1.14 10.64
N ASP A 358 -12.97 -2.01 9.83
CA ASP A 358 -12.73 -3.46 9.87
C ASP A 358 -12.99 -4.06 11.27
N ASN A 359 -14.22 -3.88 11.76
CA ASN A 359 -14.72 -4.42 13.02
C ASN A 359 -16.14 -5.02 12.81
N MET A 360 -16.82 -5.37 13.90
CA MET A 360 -18.21 -5.86 13.90
C MET A 360 -19.16 -4.89 14.64
N LEU A 361 -18.83 -3.59 14.69
CA LEU A 361 -19.65 -2.57 15.37
C LEU A 361 -20.99 -2.40 14.64
N ASP A 362 -22.08 -2.26 15.40
CA ASP A 362 -23.44 -2.23 14.86
C ASP A 362 -24.27 -1.03 15.38
N GLY A 363 -25.57 -1.04 15.12
CA GLY A 363 -26.48 0.02 15.53
C GLY A 363 -26.29 1.32 14.73
N ASN A 364 -26.86 2.41 15.24
CA ASN A 364 -26.88 3.71 14.55
C ASN A 364 -25.70 4.59 14.98
N LEU A 365 -25.27 5.50 14.10
CA LEU A 365 -24.28 6.52 14.46
C LEU A 365 -24.83 7.47 15.54
N PRO A 366 -24.09 7.73 16.64
CA PRO A 366 -24.54 8.61 17.70
C PRO A 366 -24.70 10.06 17.21
N GLN A 367 -25.85 10.68 17.46
CA GLN A 367 -26.09 12.08 17.09
C GLN A 367 -25.08 13.05 17.74
N CYS A 368 -24.53 12.69 18.90
CA CYS A 368 -23.54 13.49 19.63
C CYS A 368 -22.23 13.68 18.86
N PHE A 369 -21.93 12.84 17.85
CA PHE A 369 -20.73 13.00 17.01
C PHE A 369 -20.72 14.33 16.27
N SER A 370 -21.89 14.94 16.05
CA SER A 370 -22.00 16.33 15.55
C SER A 370 -21.26 17.37 16.40
N GLY A 371 -20.92 17.06 17.66
CA GLY A 371 -20.13 17.91 18.55
C GLY A 371 -18.61 17.72 18.44
N LEU A 372 -18.11 16.79 17.63
CA LEU A 372 -16.67 16.49 17.47
C LEU A 372 -16.03 17.41 16.42
N SER A 373 -16.22 18.73 16.52
CA SER A 373 -15.88 19.71 15.48
C SER A 373 -14.41 19.74 15.00
N SER A 374 -13.50 19.14 15.79
CA SER A 374 -12.08 19.00 15.46
C SER A 374 -11.77 17.80 14.53
N LEU A 375 -12.75 16.93 14.26
CA LEU A 375 -12.57 15.70 13.51
C LEU A 375 -12.21 15.97 12.04
N LYS A 376 -11.08 15.41 11.62
CA LYS A 376 -10.49 15.52 10.27
C LYS A 376 -10.52 14.19 9.53
N PHE A 377 -10.27 13.10 10.24
CA PHE A 377 -10.25 11.74 9.71
C PHE A 377 -11.33 10.92 10.41
N PHE A 378 -12.29 10.41 9.64
CA PHE A 378 -13.37 9.58 10.16
C PHE A 378 -13.55 8.34 9.28
N ASP A 379 -12.99 7.22 9.74
CA ASP A 379 -13.13 5.92 9.09
C ASP A 379 -13.90 4.98 10.01
N ILE A 380 -15.05 4.51 9.52
CA ILE A 380 -15.89 3.50 10.16
C ILE A 380 -16.24 2.40 9.17
N SER A 381 -15.46 2.30 8.09
CA SER A 381 -15.72 1.37 7.01
C SER A 381 -15.63 -0.09 7.47
N SER A 382 -16.23 -1.02 6.71
CA SER A 382 -16.17 -2.46 7.03
C SER A 382 -16.69 -2.79 8.43
N ASN A 383 -17.92 -2.35 8.73
CA ASN A 383 -18.63 -2.60 9.99
C ASN A 383 -20.08 -3.04 9.71
N GLN A 384 -20.92 -3.06 10.74
CA GLN A 384 -22.33 -3.44 10.67
C GLN A 384 -23.28 -2.28 11.00
N PHE A 385 -22.82 -1.02 10.88
CA PHE A 385 -23.64 0.16 11.21
C PHE A 385 -24.92 0.23 10.35
N THR A 386 -26.04 0.56 10.99
CA THR A 386 -27.39 0.64 10.41
C THR A 386 -27.98 2.05 10.55
N GLY A 387 -29.20 2.23 10.06
CA GLY A 387 -29.95 3.48 10.17
C GLY A 387 -29.46 4.56 9.20
N LEU A 388 -29.93 5.79 9.43
CA LEU A 388 -29.58 6.96 8.62
C LEU A 388 -28.24 7.56 9.08
N ILE A 389 -27.47 8.10 8.13
CA ILE A 389 -26.35 9.00 8.46
C ILE A 389 -26.94 10.36 8.89
N PRO A 390 -26.77 10.81 10.15
CA PRO A 390 -27.44 12.02 10.62
C PRO A 390 -26.96 13.28 9.88
N PRO A 391 -27.84 14.10 9.28
CA PRO A 391 -27.41 15.30 8.56
C PRO A 391 -26.64 16.30 9.42
N SER A 392 -27.03 16.44 10.69
CA SER A 392 -26.36 17.32 11.66
C SER A 392 -24.93 16.87 11.96
N LEU A 393 -24.64 15.57 11.86
CA LEU A 393 -23.28 15.04 12.03
C LEU A 393 -22.40 15.59 10.91
N ILE A 394 -22.83 15.47 9.65
CA ILE A 394 -22.04 15.96 8.53
C ILE A 394 -21.88 17.48 8.58
N VAL A 395 -22.98 18.23 8.67
CA VAL A 395 -22.93 19.71 8.58
C VAL A 395 -22.02 20.36 9.63
N ASN A 396 -21.96 19.80 10.84
CA ASN A 396 -21.20 20.39 11.94
C ASN A 396 -19.71 20.02 11.94
N LEU A 397 -19.31 18.93 11.29
CA LEU A 397 -17.93 18.44 11.27
C LEU A 397 -17.10 19.12 10.18
N THR A 398 -17.06 20.46 10.22
CA THR A 398 -16.46 21.31 9.18
C THR A 398 -14.95 21.11 8.95
N SER A 399 -14.26 20.42 9.87
CA SER A 399 -12.84 20.08 9.76
C SER A 399 -12.55 18.82 8.93
N LEU A 400 -13.56 18.07 8.48
CA LEU A 400 -13.37 16.79 7.80
C LEU A 400 -12.54 16.93 6.51
N GLU A 401 -11.57 16.03 6.39
CA GLU A 401 -10.67 15.87 5.24
C GLU A 401 -10.87 14.49 4.60
N TYR A 402 -11.12 13.47 5.43
CA TYR A 402 -11.29 12.07 5.05
C TYR A 402 -12.52 11.47 5.73
N VAL A 403 -13.42 10.91 4.93
CA VAL A 403 -14.61 10.19 5.40
C VAL A 403 -14.74 8.87 4.63
N ASP A 404 -14.76 7.75 5.34
CA ASP A 404 -15.03 6.44 4.76
C ASP A 404 -16.13 5.71 5.54
N PHE A 405 -17.26 5.50 4.85
CA PHE A 405 -18.44 4.81 5.36
C PHE A 405 -18.71 3.49 4.61
N ASN A 406 -17.78 3.06 3.74
CA ASN A 406 -17.96 1.86 2.91
C ASN A 406 -18.24 0.60 3.74
N TYR A 407 -18.84 -0.40 3.10
CA TYR A 407 -19.08 -1.72 3.69
C TYR A 407 -19.78 -1.67 5.06
N ASN A 408 -20.87 -0.90 5.13
CA ASN A 408 -21.81 -0.87 6.24
C ASN A 408 -23.24 -1.19 5.78
N LYS A 409 -24.19 -1.19 6.71
CA LYS A 409 -25.62 -1.48 6.47
C LYS A 409 -26.50 -0.23 6.59
N PHE A 410 -25.94 0.96 6.31
CA PHE A 410 -26.69 2.20 6.31
C PHE A 410 -27.89 2.12 5.36
N GLU A 411 -28.95 2.86 5.70
CA GLU A 411 -30.19 2.87 4.95
C GLU A 411 -30.74 4.30 4.75
N GLY A 412 -31.78 4.42 3.92
CA GLY A 412 -32.46 5.68 3.65
C GLY A 412 -31.72 6.56 2.66
N SER A 413 -31.93 7.87 2.75
CA SER A 413 -31.35 8.85 1.81
C SER A 413 -30.26 9.70 2.46
N PHE A 414 -29.17 9.90 1.74
CA PHE A 414 -28.04 10.75 2.10
C PHE A 414 -27.90 11.90 1.10
N LEU A 415 -28.01 13.14 1.57
CA LEU A 415 -27.82 14.33 0.73
C LEU A 415 -26.32 14.65 0.66
N PHE A 416 -25.67 14.46 -0.50
CA PHE A 416 -24.23 14.72 -0.63
C PHE A 416 -23.88 16.21 -0.47
N SER A 417 -24.82 17.11 -0.78
CA SER A 417 -24.69 18.56 -0.61
C SER A 417 -24.52 19.02 0.85
N LEU A 418 -24.75 18.15 1.83
CA LEU A 418 -24.41 18.41 3.24
C LEU A 418 -22.92 18.73 3.41
N PHE A 419 -22.07 18.23 2.51
CA PHE A 419 -20.65 18.55 2.50
C PHE A 419 -20.32 19.91 1.87
N SER A 420 -21.27 20.65 1.30
CA SER A 420 -21.02 21.90 0.54
C SER A 420 -20.03 22.87 1.20
N ASN A 421 -20.10 23.01 2.52
CA ASN A 421 -19.24 23.93 3.28
C ASN A 421 -17.88 23.35 3.76
N HIS A 422 -17.56 22.09 3.46
CA HIS A 422 -16.38 21.39 3.99
C HIS A 422 -15.12 21.68 3.19
N THR A 423 -14.57 22.89 3.29
CA THR A 423 -13.44 23.39 2.48
C THR A 423 -12.20 22.48 2.39
N LYS A 424 -12.00 21.56 3.35
CA LYS A 424 -10.84 20.67 3.41
C LYS A 424 -11.08 19.25 2.91
N LEU A 425 -12.33 18.89 2.58
CA LEU A 425 -12.71 17.53 2.21
C LEU A 425 -11.99 17.09 0.93
N GLN A 426 -11.29 15.96 1.01
CA GLN A 426 -10.49 15.41 -0.09
C GLN A 426 -10.84 13.96 -0.41
N PHE A 427 -11.40 13.23 0.52
CA PHE A 427 -11.69 11.81 0.39
C PHE A 427 -13.07 11.50 0.92
N PHE A 428 -13.91 10.91 0.07
CA PHE A 428 -15.21 10.40 0.45
C PHE A 428 -15.46 9.03 -0.19
N ARG A 429 -15.90 8.08 0.63
CA ARG A 429 -16.35 6.78 0.15
C ARG A 429 -17.62 6.35 0.84
N LEU A 430 -18.59 5.97 0.01
CA LEU A 430 -19.81 5.30 0.42
C LEU A 430 -20.23 4.34 -0.70
N GLU A 431 -20.51 3.09 -0.34
CA GLU A 431 -20.98 2.06 -1.26
C GLU A 431 -22.33 1.53 -0.78
N GLY A 432 -23.31 1.51 -1.66
CA GLY A 432 -24.68 1.18 -1.33
C GLY A 432 -24.91 -0.30 -1.49
N GLY A 433 -24.39 -1.11 -0.56
CA GLY A 433 -24.41 -2.58 -0.61
C GLY A 433 -25.76 -3.23 -1.01
N SER A 434 -26.51 -3.81 -0.08
CA SER A 434 -27.74 -4.58 -0.36
C SER A 434 -28.98 -3.70 -0.67
N GLU A 435 -28.82 -2.68 -1.50
CA GLU A 435 -29.88 -1.74 -1.97
C GLU A 435 -30.55 -0.83 -0.91
N LYS A 436 -29.93 -0.61 0.26
CA LYS A 436 -30.59 0.12 1.36
C LYS A 436 -30.35 1.63 1.43
N ILE A 437 -29.17 2.12 1.01
CA ILE A 437 -28.84 3.55 1.08
C ILE A 437 -28.82 4.17 -0.33
N GLU A 438 -29.46 5.33 -0.44
CA GLU A 438 -29.52 6.15 -1.63
C GLU A 438 -28.78 7.47 -1.41
N VAL A 439 -27.94 7.88 -2.36
CA VAL A 439 -27.24 9.16 -2.31
C VAL A 439 -27.88 10.13 -3.31
N GLU A 440 -28.48 11.19 -2.78
CA GLU A 440 -28.98 12.32 -3.54
C GLU A 440 -27.83 13.31 -3.77
N THR A 441 -27.50 13.53 -5.03
CA THR A 441 -26.35 14.34 -5.44
C THR A 441 -26.74 15.69 -6.03
N GLU A 442 -28.01 15.87 -6.37
CA GLU A 442 -28.49 17.05 -7.12
C GLU A 442 -29.27 18.04 -6.26
N GLU A 443 -29.63 17.72 -5.02
CA GLU A 443 -30.37 18.64 -4.14
C GLU A 443 -29.46 19.33 -3.11
N PRO A 444 -29.56 20.67 -2.94
CA PRO A 444 -30.38 21.58 -3.73
C PRO A 444 -29.77 21.81 -5.12
N ILE A 445 -30.62 21.94 -6.13
CA ILE A 445 -30.19 22.08 -7.54
C ILE A 445 -29.15 23.20 -7.70
N GLY A 446 -28.02 22.86 -8.32
CA GLY A 446 -26.96 23.81 -8.66
C GLY A 446 -26.03 24.18 -7.51
N TRP A 447 -26.00 23.40 -6.43
CA TRP A 447 -25.04 23.60 -5.35
C TRP A 447 -23.59 23.46 -5.81
N ILE A 448 -22.69 24.26 -5.22
CA ILE A 448 -21.27 24.29 -5.58
C ILE A 448 -20.46 23.86 -4.35
N PRO A 449 -19.63 22.81 -4.45
CA PRO A 449 -18.77 22.39 -3.36
C PRO A 449 -17.64 23.40 -3.13
N MET A 450 -17.37 23.74 -1.86
CA MET A 450 -16.19 24.55 -1.49
C MET A 450 -14.88 23.72 -1.41
N PHE A 451 -14.94 22.44 -1.77
CA PHE A 451 -13.86 21.47 -1.62
C PHE A 451 -13.38 20.92 -2.96
N GLN A 452 -12.19 20.31 -2.93
CA GLN A 452 -11.58 19.62 -4.06
C GLN A 452 -11.21 18.19 -3.67
N LEU A 453 -12.04 17.25 -4.10
CA LEU A 453 -11.83 15.83 -3.90
C LEU A 453 -10.65 15.33 -4.72
N LYS A 454 -9.92 14.40 -4.11
CA LYS A 454 -8.94 13.53 -4.75
C LYS A 454 -9.51 12.13 -4.97
N PHE A 455 -10.36 11.67 -4.06
CA PHE A 455 -10.94 10.33 -4.09
C PHE A 455 -12.45 10.42 -3.83
N LEU A 456 -13.22 9.86 -4.76
CA LEU A 456 -14.66 9.70 -4.60
C LEU A 456 -15.08 8.29 -5.02
N VAL A 457 -15.76 7.59 -4.12
CA VAL A 457 -16.45 6.33 -4.41
C VAL A 457 -17.91 6.49 -4.03
N LEU A 458 -18.80 6.31 -5.01
CA LEU A 458 -20.26 6.26 -4.86
C LEU A 458 -20.80 5.06 -5.64
N SER A 459 -20.30 3.87 -5.34
CA SER A 459 -20.71 2.62 -6.02
C SER A 459 -22.08 2.16 -5.52
N ASN A 460 -22.97 1.76 -6.42
CA ASN A 460 -24.29 1.22 -6.08
C ASN A 460 -25.15 2.10 -5.14
N CYS A 461 -24.97 3.43 -5.19
CA CYS A 461 -25.60 4.38 -4.26
C CYS A 461 -26.63 5.30 -4.91
N ILE A 462 -26.52 5.58 -6.20
CA ILE A 462 -27.24 6.67 -6.88
C ILE A 462 -28.45 6.06 -7.61
N ASN A 463 -29.60 6.04 -6.93
CA ASN A 463 -30.76 5.23 -7.31
C ASN A 463 -31.83 5.94 -8.18
N LYS A 464 -32.17 5.24 -9.28
CA LYS A 464 -33.51 4.70 -9.62
C LYS A 464 -34.73 5.65 -9.80
N ARG A 465 -34.57 6.97 -9.96
CA ARG A 465 -35.73 7.80 -10.37
C ARG A 465 -36.06 7.63 -11.87
N PRO A 466 -37.34 7.65 -12.27
CA PRO A 466 -37.76 7.59 -13.69
C PRO A 466 -37.42 8.87 -14.50
N LYS A 467 -36.85 9.90 -13.85
CA LYS A 467 -36.32 11.11 -14.51
C LYS A 467 -34.80 11.06 -14.38
N GLY A 468 -34.16 10.41 -15.34
CA GLY A 468 -32.72 10.35 -15.61
C GLY A 468 -31.77 10.87 -14.54
N SER A 469 -31.04 9.99 -13.87
CA SER A 469 -29.87 10.38 -13.07
C SER A 469 -28.72 10.71 -14.02
N VAL A 470 -28.44 12.01 -14.21
CA VAL A 470 -27.25 12.48 -14.95
C VAL A 470 -26.03 12.37 -14.02
N VAL A 471 -24.82 12.32 -14.59
CA VAL A 471 -23.56 12.41 -13.83
C VAL A 471 -23.63 13.55 -12.80
N PRO A 472 -23.27 13.30 -11.52
CA PRO A 472 -23.42 14.30 -10.46
C PRO A 472 -22.85 15.68 -10.83
N SER A 473 -23.68 16.71 -10.80
CA SER A 473 -23.33 18.02 -11.37
C SER A 473 -22.20 18.72 -10.63
N PHE A 474 -22.07 18.50 -9.32
CA PHE A 474 -20.98 19.04 -8.51
C PHE A 474 -19.58 18.62 -9.01
N LEU A 475 -19.47 17.49 -9.73
CA LEU A 475 -18.22 17.01 -10.32
C LEU A 475 -17.66 17.96 -11.39
N LEU A 476 -18.51 18.80 -12.00
CA LEU A 476 -18.05 19.85 -12.92
C LEU A 476 -17.09 20.83 -12.26
N HIS A 477 -17.25 21.04 -10.96
CA HIS A 477 -16.45 21.94 -10.13
C HIS A 477 -15.20 21.26 -9.53
N GLN A 478 -14.96 19.99 -9.84
CA GLN A 478 -13.81 19.22 -9.34
C GLN A 478 -12.68 19.20 -10.37
N HIS A 479 -11.47 19.51 -9.93
CA HIS A 479 -10.27 19.63 -10.77
C HIS A 479 -9.06 18.81 -10.28
N ASN A 480 -9.16 18.21 -9.09
CA ASN A 480 -8.07 17.48 -8.42
C ASN A 480 -8.33 15.98 -8.26
N LEU A 481 -9.35 15.42 -8.92
CA LEU A 481 -9.67 13.99 -8.80
C LEU A 481 -8.50 13.13 -9.30
N ARG A 482 -8.15 12.12 -8.50
CA ARG A 482 -7.23 11.03 -8.82
C ARG A 482 -7.97 9.70 -9.00
N LEU A 483 -9.02 9.47 -8.22
CA LEU A 483 -9.89 8.31 -8.32
C LEU A 483 -11.36 8.74 -8.30
N LEU A 484 -12.11 8.27 -9.29
CA LEU A 484 -13.56 8.34 -9.33
C LEU A 484 -14.14 6.96 -9.61
N ASP A 485 -14.99 6.48 -8.71
CA ASP A 485 -15.75 5.24 -8.86
C ASP A 485 -17.25 5.52 -8.72
N LEU A 486 -17.97 5.39 -9.83
CA LEU A 486 -19.43 5.49 -9.94
C LEU A 486 -20.04 4.18 -10.45
N THR A 487 -19.40 3.05 -10.16
CA THR A 487 -19.82 1.72 -10.61
C THR A 487 -21.23 1.36 -10.12
N ASN A 488 -21.95 0.54 -10.89
CA ASN A 488 -23.24 -0.05 -10.53
C ASN A 488 -24.33 0.98 -10.20
N ASN A 489 -24.38 2.11 -10.91
CA ASN A 489 -25.42 3.12 -10.74
C ASN A 489 -26.37 3.14 -11.93
N PHE A 490 -27.43 3.95 -11.84
CA PHE A 490 -28.39 4.16 -12.94
C PHE A 490 -28.08 5.44 -13.73
N LEU A 491 -26.79 5.80 -13.86
CA LEU A 491 -26.40 7.05 -14.52
C LEU A 491 -26.60 6.93 -16.02
N GLU A 492 -27.22 7.93 -16.63
CA GLU A 492 -27.47 7.98 -18.06
C GLU A 492 -26.93 9.26 -18.71
N GLY A 493 -27.02 9.33 -20.04
CA GLY A 493 -26.53 10.44 -20.84
C GLY A 493 -25.21 10.13 -21.54
N GLN A 494 -24.52 11.17 -21.99
CA GLN A 494 -23.24 11.04 -22.70
C GLN A 494 -22.11 10.74 -21.71
N VAL A 495 -21.09 9.98 -22.16
CA VAL A 495 -19.83 9.83 -21.41
C VAL A 495 -19.28 11.22 -21.01
N PRO A 496 -18.96 11.48 -19.73
CA PRO A 496 -18.55 12.80 -19.26
C PRO A 496 -17.12 13.15 -19.66
N ASN A 497 -16.90 13.45 -20.94
CA ASN A 497 -15.59 13.83 -21.49
C ASN A 497 -15.01 15.10 -20.82
N TRP A 498 -15.87 15.97 -20.28
CA TRP A 498 -15.45 17.13 -19.49
C TRP A 498 -14.73 16.72 -18.19
N LEU A 499 -15.04 15.57 -17.60
CA LEU A 499 -14.42 15.09 -16.36
C LEU A 499 -12.92 14.81 -16.60
N LEU A 500 -12.63 14.10 -17.69
CA LEU A 500 -11.27 13.84 -18.19
C LEU A 500 -10.53 15.14 -18.53
N LYS A 501 -11.27 16.14 -19.02
CA LYS A 501 -10.73 17.45 -19.35
C LYS A 501 -10.40 18.28 -18.11
N ASN A 502 -11.22 18.20 -17.07
CA ASN A 502 -11.08 19.00 -15.87
C ASN A 502 -10.05 18.42 -14.89
N ASN A 503 -9.85 17.10 -14.87
CA ASN A 503 -9.00 16.41 -13.90
C ASN A 503 -7.77 15.77 -14.58
N LYS A 504 -6.68 16.54 -14.66
CA LYS A 504 -5.45 16.11 -15.37
C LYS A 504 -4.68 14.99 -14.66
N ASN A 505 -4.87 14.83 -13.36
CA ASN A 505 -4.19 13.83 -12.53
C ASN A 505 -5.10 12.62 -12.23
N LEU A 506 -6.18 12.45 -13.00
CA LEU A 506 -7.07 11.30 -12.83
C LEU A 506 -6.33 10.03 -13.23
N GLU A 507 -6.20 9.10 -12.29
CA GLU A 507 -5.49 7.83 -12.43
C GLU A 507 -6.47 6.65 -12.59
N VAL A 508 -7.61 6.72 -11.90
CA VAL A 508 -8.62 5.66 -11.88
C VAL A 508 -9.99 6.26 -12.20
N LEU A 509 -10.63 5.73 -13.24
CA LEU A 509 -12.01 6.04 -13.59
C LEU A 509 -12.81 4.75 -13.76
N LYS A 510 -13.82 4.56 -12.93
CA LYS A 510 -14.73 3.42 -13.01
C LYS A 510 -16.17 3.92 -13.16
N LEU A 511 -16.78 3.55 -14.27
CA LEU A 511 -18.15 3.87 -14.67
C LEU A 511 -18.93 2.60 -15.02
N LYS A 512 -18.46 1.44 -14.54
CA LYS A 512 -19.02 0.12 -14.84
C LYS A 512 -20.51 0.06 -14.51
N ASP A 513 -21.26 -0.71 -15.31
CA ASP A 513 -22.67 -1.05 -15.11
C ASP A 513 -23.54 0.21 -14.86
N ASN A 514 -23.60 1.06 -15.88
CA ASN A 514 -24.43 2.26 -15.95
C ASN A 514 -25.22 2.28 -17.29
N SER A 515 -25.70 3.43 -17.72
CA SER A 515 -26.43 3.62 -19.00
C SER A 515 -25.79 4.71 -19.88
N PHE A 516 -24.47 4.90 -19.79
CA PHE A 516 -23.75 5.90 -20.58
C PHE A 516 -23.75 5.57 -22.08
N ARG A 517 -23.84 6.63 -22.90
CA ARG A 517 -23.86 6.58 -24.37
C ARG A 517 -22.80 7.50 -24.99
N GLY A 518 -22.66 7.41 -26.31
CA GLY A 518 -21.77 8.26 -27.08
C GLY A 518 -20.33 7.77 -27.07
N ALA A 519 -19.40 8.64 -27.48
CA ALA A 519 -17.98 8.31 -27.61
C ALA A 519 -17.13 8.90 -26.49
N ILE A 520 -16.13 8.13 -26.06
CA ILE A 520 -15.08 8.60 -25.15
C ILE A 520 -13.95 9.27 -25.94
N HIS A 521 -13.57 10.46 -25.50
CA HIS A 521 -12.48 11.24 -26.07
C HIS A 521 -11.35 11.33 -25.06
N MET A 522 -10.38 10.44 -25.21
CA MET A 522 -9.17 10.45 -24.38
C MET A 522 -8.23 11.57 -24.84
N ARG A 523 -7.58 12.22 -23.88
CA ARG A 523 -6.51 13.18 -24.17
C ARG A 523 -5.24 12.46 -24.55
N TYR A 524 -4.49 13.05 -25.49
CA TYR A 524 -3.09 12.70 -25.73
C TYR A 524 -2.29 12.92 -24.43
N LYS A 525 -1.60 11.88 -23.93
CA LYS A 525 -0.91 11.84 -22.61
C LYS A 525 -1.83 11.98 -21.39
N SER A 526 -2.89 11.17 -21.33
CA SER A 526 -3.68 10.97 -20.10
C SER A 526 -2.84 10.28 -19.00
N ASN A 527 -3.06 10.64 -17.73
CA ASN A 527 -2.50 9.96 -16.55
C ASN A 527 -3.34 8.76 -16.07
N ILE A 528 -4.45 8.46 -16.75
CA ILE A 528 -5.30 7.33 -16.41
C ILE A 528 -4.51 6.04 -16.57
N LYS A 529 -4.47 5.24 -15.49
CA LYS A 529 -3.88 3.91 -15.44
C LYS A 529 -4.96 2.84 -15.45
N TRP A 530 -6.10 3.08 -14.80
CA TRP A 530 -7.23 2.16 -14.72
C TRP A 530 -8.49 2.80 -15.29
N LEU A 531 -9.02 2.22 -16.35
CA LEU A 531 -10.28 2.63 -16.95
C LEU A 531 -11.24 1.43 -17.01
N ASP A 532 -12.37 1.53 -16.33
CA ASP A 532 -13.44 0.55 -16.39
C ASP A 532 -14.74 1.24 -16.81
N MET A 533 -15.23 0.91 -17.99
CA MET A 533 -16.50 1.42 -18.53
C MET A 533 -17.40 0.28 -18.99
N SER A 534 -17.18 -0.92 -18.44
CA SER A 534 -17.93 -2.14 -18.76
C SER A 534 -19.43 -1.98 -18.52
N GLY A 535 -20.26 -2.72 -19.24
CA GLY A 535 -21.72 -2.73 -19.01
C GLY A 535 -22.42 -1.39 -19.25
N ASN A 536 -22.18 -0.77 -20.41
CA ASN A 536 -22.80 0.49 -20.80
C ASN A 536 -23.32 0.44 -22.26
N HIS A 537 -23.65 1.59 -22.84
CA HIS A 537 -24.08 1.75 -24.24
C HIS A 537 -23.11 2.64 -25.03
N ILE A 538 -21.82 2.55 -24.72
CA ILE A 538 -20.77 3.42 -25.27
C ILE A 538 -20.42 2.95 -26.69
N THR A 539 -20.10 3.92 -27.54
CA THR A 539 -19.82 3.75 -28.98
C THR A 539 -18.54 4.51 -29.37
N GLY A 540 -18.17 4.49 -30.65
CA GLY A 540 -17.05 5.27 -31.20
C GLY A 540 -15.73 4.49 -31.27
N ASN A 541 -14.70 5.14 -31.81
CA ASN A 541 -13.38 4.52 -31.97
C ASN A 541 -12.52 4.73 -30.73
N LEU A 542 -11.82 3.68 -30.34
CA LEU A 542 -10.93 3.69 -29.19
C LEU A 542 -9.59 4.34 -29.53
N SER A 543 -9.27 5.46 -28.87
CA SER A 543 -7.93 6.05 -28.87
C SER A 543 -7.32 5.90 -27.49
N LEU A 544 -6.17 5.22 -27.39
CA LEU A 544 -5.59 4.79 -26.11
C LEU A 544 -4.41 5.66 -25.70
N GLY A 545 -4.35 5.97 -24.40
CA GLY A 545 -3.15 6.47 -23.72
C GLY A 545 -2.33 5.33 -23.11
N SER A 546 -1.40 5.66 -22.22
CA SER A 546 -0.63 4.68 -21.43
C SER A 546 -1.48 4.13 -20.28
N LEU A 547 -2.16 3.00 -20.50
CA LEU A 547 -3.04 2.34 -19.52
C LEU A 547 -2.40 1.08 -18.96
N PHE A 548 -2.74 0.74 -17.72
CA PHE A 548 -2.40 -0.54 -17.08
C PHE A 548 -3.58 -1.52 -17.10
N THR A 549 -4.81 -1.01 -16.97
CA THR A 549 -6.05 -1.78 -17.04
C THR A 549 -7.07 -1.05 -17.89
N LEU A 550 -7.67 -1.76 -18.84
CA LEU A 550 -8.76 -1.28 -19.67
C LEU A 550 -9.87 -2.33 -19.75
N LYS A 551 -11.05 -1.98 -19.24
CA LYS A 551 -12.27 -2.80 -19.35
C LYS A 551 -13.37 -2.03 -20.05
N LEU A 552 -13.78 -2.55 -21.20
CA LEU A 552 -14.80 -1.99 -22.10
C LEU A 552 -15.86 -3.03 -22.47
N ASP A 553 -15.88 -4.16 -21.78
CA ASP A 553 -16.78 -5.27 -22.09
C ASP A 553 -18.25 -4.86 -22.01
N ASN A 554 -19.09 -5.60 -22.73
CA ASN A 554 -20.55 -5.42 -22.72
C ASN A 554 -20.96 -3.97 -23.05
N ASN A 555 -20.58 -3.52 -24.25
CA ASN A 555 -20.84 -2.18 -24.78
C ASN A 555 -21.30 -2.24 -26.25
N CYS A 556 -21.30 -1.09 -26.94
CA CYS A 556 -21.70 -0.95 -28.35
C CYS A 556 -20.55 -0.42 -29.22
N PHE A 557 -19.29 -0.73 -28.89
CA PHE A 557 -18.16 -0.32 -29.70
C PHE A 557 -18.16 -1.03 -31.07
N MET A 558 -17.87 -0.30 -32.14
CA MET A 558 -17.92 -0.76 -33.53
C MET A 558 -16.66 -0.38 -34.29
N GLY A 559 -16.48 -0.97 -35.47
CA GLY A 559 -15.36 -0.66 -36.35
C GLY A 559 -14.07 -1.35 -35.94
N ASN A 560 -12.97 -0.97 -36.57
CA ASN A 560 -11.67 -1.60 -36.30
C ASN A 560 -11.07 -1.10 -34.99
N ILE A 561 -10.39 -1.99 -34.27
CA ILE A 561 -9.58 -1.62 -33.11
C ILE A 561 -8.46 -0.69 -33.59
N GLY A 562 -8.37 0.51 -33.00
CA GLY A 562 -7.46 1.57 -33.43
C GLY A 562 -5.98 1.15 -33.42
N ILE A 563 -5.21 1.73 -34.35
CA ILE A 563 -3.74 1.62 -34.37
C ILE A 563 -3.19 2.54 -33.26
N ASN A 564 -2.49 1.96 -32.30
CA ASN A 564 -1.75 2.72 -31.29
C ASN A 564 -0.57 3.45 -31.98
N THR A 565 -0.71 4.75 -32.23
CA THR A 565 0.30 5.54 -32.97
C THR A 565 1.49 5.99 -32.12
N SER A 566 1.60 5.60 -30.84
CA SER A 566 2.64 6.14 -29.95
C SER A 566 3.70 5.14 -29.46
N GLY A 567 3.59 3.83 -29.73
CA GLY A 567 4.56 2.86 -29.20
C GLY A 567 4.60 2.79 -27.65
N THR A 568 3.60 3.38 -26.98
CA THR A 568 3.57 3.58 -25.51
C THR A 568 2.77 2.52 -24.75
N SER A 569 2.28 1.45 -25.38
CA SER A 569 1.52 0.40 -24.67
C SER A 569 2.39 -0.70 -24.07
N MET A 570 3.67 -0.48 -23.76
CA MET A 570 4.53 -1.51 -23.13
C MET A 570 4.21 -1.75 -21.64
N GLY A 571 2.94 -1.71 -21.25
CA GLY A 571 2.52 -1.82 -19.85
C GLY A 571 1.04 -2.06 -19.59
N LEU A 572 0.26 -2.47 -20.61
CA LEU A 572 -1.15 -2.83 -20.43
C LEU A 572 -1.23 -4.28 -19.95
N MET A 573 -1.62 -4.47 -18.69
CA MET A 573 -1.72 -5.78 -18.06
C MET A 573 -3.06 -6.45 -18.37
N VAL A 574 -4.16 -5.69 -18.36
CA VAL A 574 -5.52 -6.22 -18.58
C VAL A 574 -6.21 -5.44 -19.70
N LEU A 575 -6.65 -6.16 -20.74
CA LEU A 575 -7.52 -5.65 -21.80
C LEU A 575 -8.76 -6.54 -21.92
N ASP A 576 -9.91 -6.00 -21.56
CA ASP A 576 -11.20 -6.62 -21.81
C ASP A 576 -12.04 -5.75 -22.75
N ILE A 577 -12.29 -6.27 -23.96
CA ILE A 577 -13.14 -5.66 -24.99
C ILE A 577 -14.25 -6.61 -25.42
N SER A 578 -14.55 -7.63 -24.60
CA SER A 578 -15.52 -8.66 -24.94
C SER A 578 -16.95 -8.12 -25.08
N GLU A 579 -17.84 -8.89 -25.68
CA GLU A 579 -19.28 -8.55 -25.76
C GLU A 579 -19.50 -7.17 -26.43
N ASN A 580 -18.92 -6.97 -27.60
CA ASN A 580 -18.97 -5.73 -28.39
C ASN A 580 -19.22 -6.04 -29.88
N GLN A 581 -19.09 -5.02 -30.75
CA GLN A 581 -19.28 -5.15 -32.20
C GLN A 581 -18.02 -4.76 -32.99
N PHE A 582 -16.82 -4.95 -32.40
CA PHE A 582 -15.56 -4.66 -33.10
C PHE A 582 -15.40 -5.55 -34.33
N THR A 583 -14.85 -4.99 -35.40
CA THR A 583 -14.64 -5.67 -36.70
C THR A 583 -13.17 -5.65 -37.11
N GLY A 584 -12.83 -6.42 -38.16
CA GLY A 584 -11.51 -6.41 -38.76
C GLY A 584 -10.47 -7.19 -37.95
N ARG A 585 -9.20 -7.05 -38.34
CA ARG A 585 -8.08 -7.81 -37.77
C ARG A 585 -7.63 -7.25 -36.42
N ILE A 586 -7.18 -8.13 -35.53
CA ILE A 586 -6.47 -7.73 -34.31
C ILE A 586 -5.14 -7.04 -34.70
N PRO A 587 -4.86 -5.83 -34.19
CA PRO A 587 -3.56 -5.17 -34.33
C PRO A 587 -2.42 -5.94 -33.64
N SER A 588 -1.22 -5.94 -34.22
CA SER A 588 -0.06 -6.66 -33.68
C SER A 588 0.35 -6.23 -32.27
N TRP A 589 0.08 -4.98 -31.87
CA TRP A 589 0.38 -4.49 -30.52
C TRP A 589 -0.39 -5.26 -29.44
N MET A 590 -1.57 -5.82 -29.76
CA MET A 590 -2.35 -6.61 -28.80
C MET A 590 -1.66 -7.92 -28.45
N SER A 591 -0.79 -8.45 -29.32
CA SER A 591 0.02 -9.63 -28.99
C SER A 591 1.27 -9.30 -28.16
N ASN A 592 1.60 -8.00 -28.00
CA ASN A 592 2.76 -7.49 -27.24
C ASN A 592 2.34 -6.34 -26.32
N MET A 593 1.27 -6.53 -25.53
CA MET A 593 0.68 -5.50 -24.66
C MET A 593 1.50 -5.12 -23.42
N SER A 594 2.50 -5.91 -23.05
CA SER A 594 3.25 -5.74 -21.79
C SER A 594 4.63 -6.37 -21.88
N SER A 595 5.67 -5.72 -21.39
CA SER A 595 6.99 -6.37 -21.27
C SER A 595 7.04 -7.46 -20.18
N ASN A 596 6.01 -7.54 -19.32
CA ASN A 596 5.84 -8.58 -18.32
C ASN A 596 4.65 -9.48 -18.68
N SER A 597 4.91 -10.77 -18.82
CA SER A 597 3.90 -11.79 -19.17
C SER A 597 3.16 -12.36 -17.95
N ASP A 598 3.65 -12.13 -16.74
CA ASP A 598 3.00 -12.62 -15.52
C ASP A 598 1.75 -11.79 -15.21
N GLY A 599 0.59 -12.44 -15.07
CA GLY A 599 -0.71 -11.79 -14.82
C GLY A 599 -1.31 -10.99 -16.00
N CYS A 600 -0.81 -11.16 -17.23
CA CYS A 600 -1.37 -10.45 -18.39
C CYS A 600 -2.66 -11.12 -18.90
N GLU A 601 -3.72 -10.34 -19.10
CA GLU A 601 -5.05 -10.80 -19.50
C GLU A 601 -5.51 -10.11 -20.79
N LEU A 602 -5.92 -10.90 -21.78
CA LEU A 602 -6.54 -10.45 -23.03
C LEU A 602 -7.88 -11.15 -23.24
N VAL A 603 -8.97 -10.38 -23.21
CA VAL A 603 -10.34 -10.86 -23.39
C VAL A 603 -10.98 -10.06 -24.52
N ALA A 604 -11.26 -10.73 -25.64
CA ALA A 604 -11.90 -10.17 -26.83
C ALA A 604 -13.08 -11.02 -27.33
N ARG A 605 -13.63 -11.85 -26.44
CA ARG A 605 -14.73 -12.76 -26.72
C ARG A 605 -15.96 -12.05 -27.27
N ASN A 606 -16.73 -12.73 -28.13
CA ASN A 606 -18.03 -12.27 -28.65
C ASN A 606 -17.95 -10.89 -29.32
N ASN A 607 -17.22 -10.84 -30.43
CA ASN A 607 -17.09 -9.70 -31.32
C ASN A 607 -17.24 -10.16 -32.78
N ARG A 608 -16.91 -9.29 -33.75
CA ARG A 608 -16.88 -9.60 -35.19
C ARG A 608 -15.45 -9.51 -35.75
N LEU A 609 -14.46 -9.86 -34.93
CA LEU A 609 -13.05 -9.81 -35.33
C LEU A 609 -12.72 -10.94 -36.31
N ASP A 610 -11.86 -10.66 -37.28
CA ASP A 610 -11.54 -11.56 -38.38
C ASP A 610 -10.04 -11.68 -38.69
N GLY A 611 -9.72 -12.51 -39.68
CA GLY A 611 -8.35 -12.75 -40.13
C GLY A 611 -7.55 -13.65 -39.19
N PRO A 612 -6.23 -13.79 -39.42
CA PRO A 612 -5.36 -14.58 -38.57
C PRO A 612 -5.06 -13.86 -37.24
N PHE A 613 -4.97 -14.63 -36.16
CA PHE A 613 -4.51 -14.11 -34.88
C PHE A 613 -3.01 -13.78 -34.94
N PRO A 614 -2.57 -12.56 -34.58
CA PRO A 614 -1.15 -12.19 -34.65
C PRO A 614 -0.31 -12.90 -33.60
N PHE A 615 0.91 -13.30 -33.97
CA PHE A 615 1.90 -13.85 -33.03
C PHE A 615 2.73 -12.72 -32.39
N GLY A 616 3.05 -12.85 -31.11
CA GLY A 616 3.87 -11.93 -30.33
C GLY A 616 4.75 -12.67 -29.32
N GLU A 617 5.62 -11.93 -28.64
CA GLU A 617 6.56 -12.45 -27.64
C GLU A 617 5.90 -12.65 -26.26
N ASN A 618 4.75 -12.00 -26.00
CA ASN A 618 4.06 -12.12 -24.72
C ASN A 618 3.36 -13.46 -24.55
N SER A 619 3.36 -13.95 -23.31
CA SER A 619 2.42 -14.97 -22.86
C SER A 619 1.32 -14.33 -22.03
N PHE A 620 0.07 -14.75 -22.25
CA PHE A 620 -1.08 -14.31 -21.46
C PHE A 620 -1.42 -15.36 -20.42
N GLU A 621 -1.67 -14.95 -19.17
CA GLU A 621 -2.22 -15.81 -18.13
C GLU A 621 -3.66 -16.22 -18.47
N PHE A 622 -4.45 -15.25 -18.96
CA PHE A 622 -5.82 -15.45 -19.43
C PHE A 622 -5.96 -14.91 -20.86
N LEU A 623 -6.25 -15.81 -21.81
CA LEU A 623 -6.53 -15.46 -23.20
C LEU A 623 -7.89 -16.01 -23.62
N ASP A 624 -8.85 -15.13 -23.88
CA ASP A 624 -10.15 -15.49 -24.44
C ASP A 624 -10.49 -14.64 -25.67
N ILE A 625 -10.40 -15.28 -26.84
CA ILE A 625 -10.78 -14.69 -28.13
C ILE A 625 -11.94 -15.45 -28.78
N SER A 626 -12.67 -16.22 -27.98
CA SER A 626 -13.74 -17.10 -28.46
C SER A 626 -14.91 -16.32 -29.07
N GLN A 627 -15.76 -16.98 -29.85
CA GLN A 627 -16.97 -16.38 -30.45
C GLN A 627 -16.63 -15.19 -31.37
N ASN A 628 -15.76 -15.43 -32.35
CA ASN A 628 -15.32 -14.46 -33.35
C ASN A 628 -15.25 -15.13 -34.74
N SER A 629 -14.61 -14.49 -35.72
CA SER A 629 -14.36 -15.01 -37.07
C SER A 629 -12.86 -15.17 -37.37
N PHE A 630 -12.04 -15.50 -36.36
CA PHE A 630 -10.61 -15.74 -36.57
C PHE A 630 -10.37 -16.96 -37.46
N SER A 631 -9.49 -16.80 -38.45
CA SER A 631 -9.27 -17.75 -39.57
C SER A 631 -7.80 -18.11 -39.76
N GLY A 632 -7.54 -19.14 -40.56
CA GLY A 632 -6.19 -19.67 -40.77
C GLY A 632 -5.72 -20.56 -39.61
N PRO A 633 -4.46 -21.01 -39.62
CA PRO A 633 -3.92 -21.85 -38.55
C PRO A 633 -3.70 -21.08 -37.25
N ILE A 634 -3.82 -21.78 -36.12
CA ILE A 634 -3.34 -21.27 -34.83
C ILE A 634 -1.81 -21.08 -34.95
N PRO A 635 -1.24 -19.91 -34.64
CA PRO A 635 0.19 -19.65 -34.85
C PRO A 635 1.09 -20.64 -34.10
N SER A 636 2.04 -21.25 -34.80
CA SER A 636 2.98 -22.22 -34.21
C SER A 636 3.97 -21.59 -33.22
N GLY A 637 4.23 -20.28 -33.33
CA GLY A 637 5.12 -19.54 -32.44
C GLY A 637 4.43 -18.86 -31.26
N ILE A 638 3.20 -19.23 -30.90
CA ILE A 638 2.49 -18.61 -29.78
C ILE A 638 3.17 -18.94 -28.44
N ASN A 639 3.45 -17.91 -27.63
CA ASN A 639 4.05 -18.09 -26.31
C ASN A 639 2.98 -18.41 -25.25
N LEU A 640 2.96 -19.65 -24.75
CA LEU A 640 1.96 -20.16 -23.81
C LEU A 640 2.53 -20.49 -22.42
N LYS A 641 3.77 -20.04 -22.14
CA LYS A 641 4.52 -20.39 -20.92
C LYS A 641 3.77 -20.09 -19.62
N TYR A 642 3.05 -18.97 -19.55
CA TYR A 642 2.35 -18.52 -18.33
C TYR A 642 0.83 -18.74 -18.41
N THR A 643 0.32 -19.35 -19.49
CA THR A 643 -1.11 -19.47 -19.73
C THR A 643 -1.79 -20.46 -18.80
N LYS A 644 -2.81 -19.96 -18.09
CA LYS A 644 -3.72 -20.75 -17.23
C LYS A 644 -5.07 -20.97 -17.90
N HIS A 645 -5.56 -19.99 -18.66
CA HIS A 645 -6.84 -20.06 -19.35
C HIS A 645 -6.67 -19.71 -20.82
N LEU A 646 -6.98 -20.67 -21.70
CA LEU A 646 -6.88 -20.51 -23.16
C LEU A 646 -8.21 -20.85 -23.83
N HIS A 647 -8.95 -19.84 -24.27
CA HIS A 647 -10.24 -19.98 -24.93
C HIS A 647 -10.21 -19.41 -26.35
N LEU A 648 -10.20 -20.31 -27.33
CA LEU A 648 -10.19 -20.07 -28.77
C LEU A 648 -11.48 -20.57 -29.45
N GLY A 649 -12.44 -21.06 -28.65
CA GLY A 649 -13.64 -21.74 -29.13
C GLY A 649 -14.55 -20.87 -30.02
N SER A 650 -15.40 -21.50 -30.82
CA SER A 650 -16.38 -20.81 -31.69
C SER A 650 -15.73 -19.78 -32.62
N ASN A 651 -14.77 -20.23 -33.42
CA ASN A 651 -14.05 -19.44 -34.43
C ASN A 651 -14.00 -20.23 -35.74
N ILE A 652 -13.21 -19.78 -36.72
CA ILE A 652 -13.01 -20.46 -37.99
C ILE A 652 -11.54 -20.85 -38.22
N PHE A 653 -10.81 -21.17 -37.14
CA PHE A 653 -9.43 -21.64 -37.22
C PHE A 653 -9.33 -22.98 -37.96
N THR A 654 -8.32 -23.14 -38.80
CA THR A 654 -8.06 -24.31 -39.64
C THR A 654 -6.71 -24.96 -39.30
N GLY A 655 -6.35 -26.08 -39.93
CA GLY A 655 -5.02 -26.69 -39.74
C GLY A 655 -4.91 -27.54 -38.47
N LEU A 656 -3.69 -27.84 -38.06
CA LEU A 656 -3.39 -28.71 -36.91
C LEU A 656 -3.34 -27.91 -35.59
N VAL A 657 -3.52 -28.60 -34.46
CA VAL A 657 -3.14 -28.06 -33.15
C VAL A 657 -1.61 -27.94 -33.09
N PRO A 658 -1.03 -26.76 -32.80
CA PRO A 658 0.41 -26.55 -32.88
C PRO A 658 1.19 -27.16 -31.72
N ASP A 659 2.43 -27.58 -31.98
CA ASP A 659 3.34 -28.17 -30.97
C ASP A 659 3.62 -27.24 -29.78
N ALA A 660 3.48 -25.91 -29.96
CA ALA A 660 3.60 -24.94 -28.87
C ALA A 660 2.64 -25.21 -27.69
N PHE A 661 1.55 -25.95 -27.91
CA PHE A 661 0.64 -26.35 -26.83
C PHE A 661 1.30 -27.33 -25.84
N GLN A 662 2.44 -27.95 -26.17
CA GLN A 662 3.26 -28.69 -25.22
C GLN A 662 3.75 -27.81 -24.05
N ASN A 663 3.87 -26.49 -24.27
CA ASN A 663 4.30 -25.53 -23.25
C ASN A 663 3.19 -25.08 -22.28
N LEU A 664 1.96 -25.60 -22.41
CA LEU A 664 0.82 -25.30 -21.52
C LEU A 664 0.93 -26.02 -20.16
N THR A 665 2.06 -25.88 -19.47
CA THR A 665 2.33 -26.60 -18.21
C THR A 665 1.47 -26.14 -17.04
N ASN A 666 0.92 -24.91 -17.10
CA ASN A 666 0.11 -24.30 -16.05
C ASN A 666 -1.39 -24.22 -16.40
N VAL A 667 -1.84 -24.86 -17.48
CA VAL A 667 -3.21 -24.70 -18.00
C VAL A 667 -4.24 -25.34 -17.06
N LEU A 668 -5.28 -24.58 -16.76
CA LEU A 668 -6.44 -24.99 -15.97
C LEU A 668 -7.66 -25.22 -16.86
N THR A 669 -7.86 -24.37 -17.87
CA THR A 669 -8.96 -24.50 -18.83
C THR A 669 -8.48 -24.29 -20.26
N LEU A 670 -8.87 -25.21 -21.15
CA LEU A 670 -8.56 -25.16 -22.57
C LEU A 670 -9.85 -25.36 -23.38
N ASP A 671 -10.18 -24.38 -24.20
CA ASP A 671 -11.30 -24.44 -25.15
C ASP A 671 -10.82 -24.12 -26.57
N ILE A 672 -10.85 -25.12 -27.44
CA ILE A 672 -10.59 -24.98 -28.89
C ILE A 672 -11.77 -25.48 -29.73
N SER A 673 -12.94 -25.57 -29.10
CA SER A 673 -14.14 -26.17 -29.67
C SER A 673 -14.74 -25.33 -30.80
N GLN A 674 -15.64 -25.91 -31.59
CA GLN A 674 -16.36 -25.18 -32.65
C GLN A 674 -15.42 -24.39 -33.59
N ASN A 675 -14.40 -25.06 -34.12
CA ASN A 675 -13.48 -24.54 -35.14
C ASN A 675 -13.48 -25.49 -36.35
N TYR A 676 -12.54 -25.30 -37.29
CA TYR A 676 -12.26 -26.18 -38.43
C TYR A 676 -10.87 -26.84 -38.31
N LEU A 677 -10.46 -27.15 -37.08
CA LEU A 677 -9.17 -27.81 -36.81
C LEU A 677 -9.23 -29.26 -37.31
N SER A 678 -8.10 -29.73 -37.80
CA SER A 678 -7.92 -31.04 -38.45
C SER A 678 -6.76 -31.80 -37.83
N GLY A 679 -6.59 -33.07 -38.20
CA GLY A 679 -5.53 -33.93 -37.70
C GLY A 679 -5.86 -34.60 -36.36
N ARG A 680 -4.85 -35.20 -35.72
CA ARG A 680 -5.02 -35.90 -34.44
C ARG A 680 -4.83 -34.95 -33.27
N ILE A 681 -5.55 -35.18 -32.17
CA ILE A 681 -5.25 -34.52 -30.89
C ILE A 681 -3.84 -34.98 -30.47
N PRO A 682 -2.88 -34.06 -30.25
CA PRO A 682 -1.54 -34.45 -29.82
C PRO A 682 -1.54 -35.15 -28.46
N GLU A 683 -0.72 -36.18 -28.31
CA GLU A 683 -0.68 -37.02 -27.09
C GLU A 683 -0.31 -36.22 -25.82
N PHE A 684 0.51 -35.18 -25.96
CA PHE A 684 0.89 -34.29 -24.85
C PHE A 684 -0.29 -33.54 -24.20
N LEU A 685 -1.43 -33.38 -24.90
CA LEU A 685 -2.65 -32.82 -24.30
C LEU A 685 -3.38 -33.84 -23.40
N GLY A 686 -3.18 -35.13 -23.64
CA GLY A 686 -3.69 -36.22 -22.80
C GLY A 686 -2.90 -36.38 -21.50
N GLU A 687 -1.58 -36.16 -21.54
CA GLU A 687 -0.69 -36.24 -20.37
C GLU A 687 -0.89 -35.08 -19.37
N ASN A 688 -1.13 -33.86 -19.86
CA ASN A 688 -1.44 -32.69 -19.04
C ASN A 688 -2.74 -32.83 -18.21
N ARG A 689 -3.66 -33.69 -18.64
CA ARG A 689 -4.93 -33.97 -17.95
C ARG A 689 -4.74 -34.73 -16.64
N ALA A 690 -3.68 -35.54 -16.52
CA ALA A 690 -3.40 -36.35 -15.35
C ALA A 690 -2.80 -35.56 -14.18
N GLN A 691 -2.26 -34.36 -14.42
CA GLN A 691 -1.63 -33.53 -13.39
C GLN A 691 -2.54 -32.39 -12.87
N ASN A 692 -3.43 -31.81 -13.70
CA ASN A 692 -4.12 -30.54 -13.35
C ASN A 692 -5.66 -30.51 -13.52
N GLY A 693 -6.34 -31.61 -13.86
CA GLY A 693 -7.82 -31.64 -13.87
C GLY A 693 -8.51 -30.81 -14.97
N VAL A 694 -7.87 -30.65 -16.13
CA VAL A 694 -8.31 -29.78 -17.25
C VAL A 694 -9.66 -30.21 -17.85
N ARG A 695 -10.63 -29.29 -17.88
CA ARG A 695 -11.95 -29.44 -18.54
C ARG A 695 -11.86 -28.94 -19.99
N MET A 696 -12.08 -29.84 -20.95
CA MET A 696 -12.24 -29.52 -22.38
C MET A 696 -13.72 -29.63 -22.77
N LEU A 697 -14.23 -28.71 -23.61
CA LEU A 697 -15.66 -28.61 -23.98
C LEU A 697 -15.88 -28.97 -25.47
N PRO A 698 -16.05 -30.24 -25.88
CA PRO A 698 -16.19 -30.58 -27.29
C PRO A 698 -17.65 -30.55 -27.77
N GLU A 699 -18.01 -29.63 -28.70
CA GLU A 699 -19.22 -29.79 -29.55
C GLU A 699 -19.00 -29.37 -31.03
N SER A 700 -19.35 -30.32 -31.92
CA SER A 700 -19.98 -30.27 -33.27
C SER A 700 -19.41 -29.54 -34.52
N ARG A 701 -18.14 -29.10 -34.63
CA ARG A 701 -17.56 -28.73 -35.96
C ARG A 701 -16.18 -29.28 -36.32
N ASN A 702 -15.46 -29.89 -35.38
CA ASN A 702 -14.14 -30.49 -35.61
C ASN A 702 -14.27 -31.99 -36.00
N GLU A 703 -14.89 -32.30 -37.13
CA GLU A 703 -15.35 -33.67 -37.46
C GLU A 703 -14.22 -34.74 -37.49
N ASP A 704 -12.98 -34.38 -37.82
CA ASP A 704 -11.83 -35.32 -37.83
C ASP A 704 -11.22 -35.61 -36.44
N LEU A 705 -11.47 -34.75 -35.44
CA LEU A 705 -10.90 -34.89 -34.09
C LEU A 705 -11.78 -35.76 -33.16
N VAL A 706 -13.04 -36.00 -33.54
CA VAL A 706 -14.08 -36.56 -32.66
C VAL A 706 -14.16 -38.09 -32.71
N GLU A 707 -13.61 -38.74 -33.74
CA GLU A 707 -13.83 -40.19 -33.98
C GLU A 707 -13.18 -41.14 -32.96
N LYS A 708 -12.38 -40.65 -32.01
CA LYS A 708 -11.80 -41.47 -30.91
C LYS A 708 -12.24 -41.10 -29.49
N TRP A 709 -13.23 -40.22 -29.32
CA TRP A 709 -13.59 -39.69 -28.00
C TRP A 709 -14.94 -40.16 -27.44
N THR A 710 -15.74 -40.92 -28.19
CA THR A 710 -17.03 -41.42 -27.71
C THR A 710 -16.92 -42.79 -27.06
N ASN A 711 -16.65 -42.82 -25.75
CA ASN A 711 -17.16 -43.83 -24.84
C ASN A 711 -17.52 -43.12 -23.52
N TYR A 712 -18.77 -43.27 -23.07
CA TYR A 712 -19.47 -42.69 -21.89
C TYR A 712 -20.39 -41.46 -22.15
N PRO A 713 -21.57 -41.40 -21.48
CA PRO A 713 -22.82 -41.01 -22.11
C PRO A 713 -23.14 -39.51 -22.06
N ARG A 714 -23.84 -39.08 -23.10
CA ARG A 714 -24.38 -37.73 -23.32
C ARG A 714 -25.69 -37.53 -22.56
N GLU A 715 -25.85 -36.40 -21.88
CA GLU A 715 -27.15 -35.80 -21.62
C GLU A 715 -27.26 -34.49 -22.40
N LEU A 716 -28.00 -34.53 -23.50
CA LEU A 716 -28.36 -33.36 -24.31
C LEU A 716 -29.80 -32.96 -23.98
N ARG A 717 -30.04 -31.67 -23.71
CA ARG A 717 -31.35 -31.04 -23.94
C ARG A 717 -31.18 -29.84 -24.86
N PRO A 718 -32.01 -29.69 -25.91
CA PRO A 718 -31.93 -28.58 -26.84
C PRO A 718 -32.70 -27.36 -26.31
N VAL A 719 -32.23 -26.16 -26.64
CA VAL A 719 -32.96 -24.88 -26.45
C VAL A 719 -33.03 -24.18 -27.82
N PRO A 720 -34.16 -23.59 -28.22
CA PRO A 720 -34.44 -23.25 -29.62
C PRO A 720 -33.84 -21.93 -30.08
N HIS A 721 -33.60 -21.85 -31.39
CA HIS A 721 -33.28 -20.65 -32.14
C HIS A 721 -34.43 -19.64 -32.08
N ASP A 722 -34.11 -18.36 -31.88
CA ASP A 722 -34.99 -17.26 -32.26
C ASP A 722 -34.17 -16.11 -32.85
N ASP A 723 -34.42 -15.85 -34.13
CA ASP A 723 -33.86 -14.78 -34.95
C ASP A 723 -34.65 -13.49 -34.71
N THR A 724 -34.17 -12.60 -33.83
CA THR A 724 -34.53 -11.18 -33.91
C THR A 724 -33.37 -10.29 -33.46
N GLY A 725 -32.85 -9.46 -34.37
CA GLY A 725 -31.95 -8.37 -34.00
C GLY A 725 -32.70 -7.34 -33.17
N ARG A 726 -32.24 -7.09 -31.93
CA ARG A 726 -32.48 -5.87 -31.13
C ARG A 726 -31.67 -5.91 -29.84
N CYS A 727 -31.00 -4.80 -29.51
CA CYS A 727 -30.51 -4.48 -28.18
C CYS A 727 -31.69 -4.37 -27.19
N ALA A 728 -32.19 -5.51 -26.70
CA ALA A 728 -33.18 -5.57 -25.64
C ALA A 728 -32.74 -6.62 -24.60
N ARG A 729 -32.76 -6.20 -23.32
CA ARG A 729 -32.36 -6.96 -22.12
C ARG A 729 -32.80 -8.43 -22.19
N ARG A 730 -31.86 -9.37 -22.05
CA ARG A 730 -32.16 -10.73 -21.55
C ARG A 730 -32.10 -10.74 -20.02
N PRO A 731 -33.00 -11.42 -19.30
CA PRO A 731 -32.91 -11.56 -17.84
C PRO A 731 -31.77 -12.51 -17.45
N ARG A 732 -31.00 -12.13 -16.43
CA ARG A 732 -29.88 -12.90 -15.87
C ARG A 732 -30.36 -14.22 -15.23
N LYS A 733 -29.74 -15.34 -15.60
CA LYS A 733 -29.45 -16.45 -14.68
C LYS A 733 -27.99 -16.34 -14.30
N TYR A 734 -27.73 -16.24 -13.00
CA TYR A 734 -26.38 -16.20 -12.43
C TYR A 734 -25.62 -17.47 -12.83
N LEU A 735 -24.63 -17.32 -13.71
CA LEU A 735 -23.42 -18.12 -13.66
C LEU A 735 -22.36 -17.18 -13.09
N GLU A 736 -22.05 -17.34 -11.80
CA GLU A 736 -20.81 -16.81 -11.24
C GLU A 736 -19.65 -17.48 -12.00
N SER A 737 -19.02 -16.73 -12.91
CA SER A 737 -17.69 -17.09 -13.37
C SER A 737 -16.71 -16.79 -12.23
N ALA A 738 -15.78 -17.72 -12.00
CA ALA A 738 -14.71 -17.62 -11.01
C ALA A 738 -13.65 -16.54 -11.35
N THR A 739 -14.08 -15.43 -11.95
CA THR A 739 -13.28 -14.24 -12.31
C THR A 739 -13.49 -13.09 -11.31
N ASP A 740 -14.47 -13.17 -10.41
CA ASP A 740 -14.46 -12.42 -9.15
C ASP A 740 -13.58 -13.13 -8.11
N ARG A 741 -12.30 -13.36 -8.46
CA ARG A 741 -11.31 -13.18 -7.41
C ARG A 741 -11.43 -11.70 -7.08
N ALA A 742 -11.96 -11.43 -5.90
CA ALA A 742 -11.50 -10.31 -5.10
C ALA A 742 -9.97 -10.46 -4.98
N VAL A 743 -9.25 -10.08 -6.04
CA VAL A 743 -8.08 -9.26 -5.89
C VAL A 743 -8.64 -8.05 -5.17
N ARG A 744 -8.73 -8.16 -3.83
CA ARG A 744 -8.46 -7.01 -2.99
C ARG A 744 -7.21 -6.45 -3.66
N PRO A 745 -7.27 -5.28 -4.32
CA PRO A 745 -6.04 -4.56 -4.43
C PRO A 745 -5.61 -4.50 -2.97
N ARG A 746 -4.51 -5.15 -2.56
CA ARG A 746 -3.73 -4.51 -1.51
C ARG A 746 -3.55 -3.14 -2.11
N PRO A 747 -4.19 -2.08 -1.59
CA PRO A 747 -3.84 -0.77 -2.05
C PRO A 747 -2.42 -0.66 -1.51
N SER A 748 -1.42 -0.88 -2.36
CA SER A 748 -0.10 -0.29 -2.21
C SER A 748 -0.18 1.24 -2.30
N PHE A 749 -1.38 1.83 -2.24
CA PHE A 749 -1.60 3.11 -1.62
C PHE A 749 -1.53 2.98 -0.09
N GLY A 750 -0.30 2.86 0.42
CA GLY A 750 0.05 3.07 1.83
C GLY A 750 -0.22 4.51 2.31
N LEU A 751 -1.24 5.20 1.80
CA LEU A 751 -1.58 6.56 2.20
C LEU A 751 -2.30 6.62 3.56
N GLY A 752 -2.87 5.51 4.06
CA GLY A 752 -3.45 5.44 5.40
C GLY A 752 -2.41 5.09 6.46
N LEU A 753 -1.76 3.93 6.30
CA LEU A 753 -0.77 3.41 7.25
C LEU A 753 0.57 4.20 7.24
N CYS A 754 1.11 4.61 6.07
CA CYS A 754 2.30 5.46 6.07
C CYS A 754 2.00 6.90 6.52
N ALA A 755 0.75 7.39 6.40
CA ALA A 755 0.38 8.69 6.95
C ALA A 755 0.30 8.67 8.48
N TRP A 756 -0.11 7.56 9.08
CA TRP A 756 -0.05 7.35 10.53
C TRP A 756 1.41 7.28 11.03
N GLY A 757 2.24 6.43 10.39
CA GLY A 757 3.68 6.33 10.68
C GLY A 757 4.45 7.66 10.57
N GLN A 758 4.17 8.47 9.53
CA GLN A 758 4.82 9.78 9.35
C GLN A 758 4.28 10.87 10.28
N LYS A 759 3.05 10.74 10.83
CA LYS A 759 2.45 11.72 11.75
C LYS A 759 2.89 11.54 13.20
N ILE A 760 3.31 10.33 13.61
CA ILE A 760 3.91 10.10 14.94
C ILE A 760 5.12 11.02 15.16
N ARG A 761 5.88 11.34 14.10
CA ARG A 761 6.98 12.33 14.14
C ARG A 761 6.54 13.79 14.36
N LYS A 762 5.25 14.13 14.28
CA LYS A 762 4.74 15.49 14.56
C LYS A 762 4.31 15.70 16.01
N PHE A 763 4.17 14.62 16.79
CA PHE A 763 3.89 14.69 18.22
C PHE A 763 5.16 14.68 19.10
N GLY A 764 6.32 14.35 18.51
CA GLY A 764 7.64 14.42 19.14
C GLY A 764 8.40 15.72 18.84
#